data_AF-A0AAV0LS63-F1
#
_entry.id   AF-A0AAV0LS63-F1
#
_cell.length_a   1.000
_cell.length_b   1.000
_cell.length_c   1.000
_cell.angle_alpha   90.00
_cell.angle_beta   90.00
_cell.angle_gamma   90.00
#
_symmetry.space_group_name_H-M   'P 1'
#
loop_
_entity.id
_entity.type
_entity.pdbx_description
1 polymer ?
#
loop_
_entity_poly.entity_id
_entity_poly.type
_entity_poly.pdbx_seq_one_letter_code
_entity_poly.pdbx_strand_id
1 'polypeptide(L)'
;MSAKPNHSSEKKPLASKLQQNGSSTSKKPKLSVPSSTTQVKPTTVKAEVKADDDDDLPISHRIKKATMSERKPSSANPKATKVVSSSFKKANMKNAKQMKNSKFIKSTKVTPGSTDGQRKWTTLVHNGVIFPPPYQPHGIKILYKGKPVDLTPEQEEVATMFAVMKDTDYMQKPKFLDNFWNDWRRILGRNHVIQKLDDCDFSPIYDWHQQEKEKKKQMSTEEKKAVKEQKLQQEEKYMWAIVDGVKEKVGNFRVEPPGLFRGRGEHPKMGKLKRRIRPRDITINIGKDAPVPECPIAGESWKEIKHDNTVTWLAFWNDPINPKEFKYVFLAASSSLKGQSDKEKYEKARMLKDYIHNIRAAYTRDFNSKDIVKQQIAVATYLIDKLALRAGNEKDGEEEADTVGCCTLKVSNVECIPPNMIKFDFLGKDSIRYENTVEVELPVFKAIGKFQAGKGENDLLFDELDTSKLNAHLKELMPGLTAKVFRTYNASITLDQQVSCRQLYEETEDGDVAEKVVVYQKANKQVAIICNHQRTVSKTHDSQMLRLTERIETAKQELKELKVDLERAKKGKSPLKGADGKQKRNLSPEAIAKKIASANQKIEKYEMDMTTKEDLKTVALGTSKINYLDPRITVAWCKRHEVPIEKIFNKSLLAKFAWAMDVEPQFRF
;
A
#
# COMPACT_ATOMS: atom_id res chain seq x y z
N MET A 1 -61.26 -11.02 52.24
CA MET A 1 -61.41 -12.23 53.08
C MET A 1 -60.05 -12.93 53.20
N SER A 2 -59.87 -13.77 54.23
CA SER A 2 -58.78 -14.72 54.54
C SER A 2 -57.49 -14.67 53.68
N ALA A 3 -56.28 -14.34 54.15
CA ALA A 3 -55.51 -14.66 55.37
C ALA A 3 -54.75 -16.03 55.37
N LYS A 4 -53.43 -15.96 55.08
CA LYS A 4 -52.27 -16.55 55.82
C LYS A 4 -52.18 -18.09 56.10
N PRO A 5 -51.02 -18.66 56.53
CA PRO A 5 -49.59 -18.35 56.25
C PRO A 5 -48.65 -19.62 56.14
N ASN A 6 -47.31 -19.42 56.21
CA ASN A 6 -46.27 -20.34 56.74
C ASN A 6 -45.85 -21.59 55.89
N HIS A 7 -44.65 -22.20 56.03
CA HIS A 7 -43.41 -21.87 56.78
C HIS A 7 -42.13 -22.38 56.06
N SER A 8 -40.96 -22.07 56.65
CA SER A 8 -39.61 -22.67 56.46
C SER A 8 -39.54 -24.20 56.80
N SER A 9 -38.47 -25.00 56.66
CA SER A 9 -36.99 -24.86 56.54
C SER A 9 -36.38 -26.21 55.96
N GLU A 10 -35.09 -26.60 55.87
CA GLU A 10 -33.73 -26.05 56.13
C GLU A 10 -32.60 -26.96 55.50
N LYS A 11 -31.32 -26.53 55.62
CA LYS A 11 -30.05 -27.33 55.71
C LYS A 11 -29.48 -28.17 54.53
N LYS A 12 -28.15 -28.32 54.56
CA LYS A 12 -27.23 -29.12 53.69
C LYS A 12 -26.80 -30.42 54.45
N PRO A 13 -25.69 -31.15 54.12
CA PRO A 13 -25.05 -31.54 52.84
C PRO A 13 -24.78 -33.08 52.75
N LEU A 14 -24.26 -33.62 51.63
CA LEU A 14 -23.02 -34.47 51.56
C LEU A 14 -22.71 -34.95 50.11
N ALA A 15 -21.67 -35.80 49.94
CA ALA A 15 -21.16 -36.22 48.63
C ALA A 15 -20.78 -37.73 48.53
N SER A 16 -20.76 -38.23 47.29
CA SER A 16 -19.99 -39.38 46.76
C SER A 16 -20.37 -40.84 47.11
N LYS A 17 -20.61 -41.63 46.04
CA LYS A 17 -20.17 -43.02 45.74
C LYS A 17 -20.64 -43.34 44.29
N LEU A 18 -19.94 -44.05 43.38
CA LEU A 18 -19.22 -45.34 43.39
C LEU A 18 -20.15 -46.56 43.61
N GLN A 19 -19.98 -47.72 42.96
CA GLN A 19 -19.04 -48.15 41.88
C GLN A 19 -19.86 -48.36 40.56
N GLN A 20 -19.54 -49.16 39.52
CA GLN A 20 -18.47 -50.09 39.07
C GLN A 20 -18.55 -50.10 37.51
N ASN A 21 -17.74 -50.73 36.64
CA ASN A 21 -16.56 -51.62 36.68
C ASN A 21 -15.60 -51.18 35.52
N GLY A 22 -14.71 -51.93 34.82
CA GLY A 22 -14.21 -53.31 34.86
C GLY A 22 -14.30 -53.97 33.48
N SER A 23 -13.22 -54.32 32.77
CA SER A 23 -11.77 -54.35 33.08
C SER A 23 -10.94 -54.28 31.75
N SER A 24 -9.61 -54.42 31.63
CA SER A 24 -8.56 -54.86 32.56
C SER A 24 -7.19 -54.17 32.38
N THR A 25 -6.25 -54.74 31.60
CA THR A 25 -4.77 -54.52 31.71
C THR A 25 -4.05 -54.73 30.36
N SER A 26 -2.83 -54.25 30.05
CA SER A 26 -1.56 -54.50 30.77
C SER A 26 -0.34 -53.65 30.32
N LYS A 27 0.57 -53.38 31.30
CA LYS A 27 2.06 -53.24 31.21
C LYS A 27 2.75 -52.07 30.45
N LYS A 28 3.41 -51.21 31.24
CA LYS A 28 4.73 -50.56 30.99
C LYS A 28 5.86 -51.50 31.53
N PRO A 29 7.18 -51.42 31.18
CA PRO A 29 8.07 -50.33 31.67
C PRO A 29 9.45 -50.05 30.97
N LYS A 30 10.15 -49.01 31.49
CA LYS A 30 11.62 -48.81 31.66
C LYS A 30 12.59 -48.57 30.47
N LEU A 31 13.12 -47.33 30.45
CA LEU A 31 14.55 -46.93 30.57
C LEU A 31 15.67 -47.76 29.91
N SER A 32 16.51 -47.08 29.12
CA SER A 32 17.98 -47.00 29.35
C SER A 32 18.66 -45.93 28.47
N VAL A 33 19.87 -45.52 28.86
CA VAL A 33 20.80 -44.64 28.12
C VAL A 33 22.20 -45.22 28.30
N PRO A 34 23.06 -45.20 27.28
CA PRO A 34 24.49 -44.99 27.50
C PRO A 34 25.01 -43.75 26.74
N SER A 35 25.97 -43.06 27.35
CA SER A 35 26.68 -41.93 26.75
C SER A 35 27.97 -42.40 26.07
N SER A 36 28.38 -41.72 24.99
CA SER A 36 29.79 -41.59 24.64
C SER A 36 30.07 -40.16 24.19
N THR A 37 31.27 -39.67 24.49
CA THR A 37 31.61 -38.23 24.42
C THR A 37 32.68 -37.98 23.37
N THR A 38 32.52 -36.95 22.55
CA THR A 38 33.63 -36.37 21.78
C THR A 38 33.43 -34.85 21.69
N GLN A 39 34.47 -34.08 22.02
CA GLN A 39 34.40 -32.62 22.06
C GLN A 39 34.79 -32.01 20.70
N VAL A 40 33.91 -31.20 20.11
CA VAL A 40 34.28 -30.25 19.04
C VAL A 40 33.60 -28.90 19.31
N LYS A 41 34.32 -27.81 19.06
CA LYS A 41 33.89 -26.44 19.39
C LYS A 41 32.80 -25.94 18.42
N PRO A 42 31.67 -25.38 18.91
CA PRO A 42 30.71 -24.69 18.05
C PRO A 42 31.21 -23.27 17.70
N THR A 43 31.77 -23.08 16.50
CA THR A 43 32.12 -21.75 15.99
C THR A 43 30.85 -21.00 15.57
N THR A 44 30.56 -19.87 16.20
CA THR A 44 29.33 -19.09 16.00
C THR A 44 29.38 -18.21 14.74
N VAL A 45 28.72 -18.66 13.67
CA VAL A 45 28.45 -17.83 12.47
C VAL A 45 26.96 -17.49 12.42
N LYS A 46 26.58 -16.29 12.87
CA LYS A 46 25.20 -15.77 12.69
C LYS A 46 24.97 -15.36 11.24
N ALA A 47 24.33 -16.21 10.45
CA ALA A 47 23.82 -15.85 9.13
C ALA A 47 22.53 -15.01 9.28
N GLU A 48 22.55 -13.73 8.87
CA GLU A 48 21.34 -12.92 8.81
C GLU A 48 20.45 -13.31 7.61
N VAL A 49 19.42 -14.13 7.85
CA VAL A 49 18.38 -14.38 6.85
C VAL A 49 17.54 -13.11 6.67
N LYS A 50 17.82 -12.37 5.59
CA LYS A 50 16.92 -11.35 5.05
C LYS A 50 16.07 -12.00 3.95
N ALA A 51 14.78 -12.14 4.22
CA ALA A 51 13.77 -12.50 3.23
C ALA A 51 13.15 -11.19 2.70
N ASP A 52 13.56 -10.79 1.50
CA ASP A 52 12.95 -9.70 0.75
C ASP A 52 11.91 -10.29 -0.22
N ASP A 53 10.63 -10.01 0.04
CA ASP A 53 9.48 -10.35 -0.80
C ASP A 53 9.03 -9.05 -1.51
N ASP A 54 9.70 -8.71 -2.62
CA ASP A 54 9.73 -7.36 -3.24
C ASP A 54 8.90 -7.23 -4.53
N ASP A 55 7.90 -8.10 -4.73
CA ASP A 55 7.11 -8.17 -5.98
C ASP A 55 5.93 -7.18 -6.08
N ASP A 56 5.50 -6.58 -4.97
CA ASP A 56 4.30 -5.71 -4.90
C ASP A 56 4.62 -4.21 -4.69
N LEU A 57 5.89 -3.78 -4.85
CA LEU A 57 6.32 -2.39 -4.63
C LEU A 57 6.56 -1.57 -5.90
N PRO A 58 6.03 -0.32 -6.00
CA PRO A 58 6.22 0.52 -7.18
C PRO A 58 7.67 1.02 -7.32
N ILE A 59 8.07 1.20 -8.60
CA ILE A 59 9.43 1.46 -9.10
C ILE A 59 10.23 2.51 -8.28
N SER A 60 9.57 3.53 -7.74
CA SER A 60 10.22 4.65 -7.04
C SER A 60 10.98 4.26 -5.77
N HIS A 61 10.74 3.09 -5.18
CA HIS A 61 11.48 2.62 -4.00
C HIS A 61 12.90 2.09 -4.35
N ARG A 62 13.13 1.56 -5.56
CA ARG A 62 14.40 0.90 -5.97
C ARG A 62 15.57 1.85 -6.31
N ILE A 63 15.43 3.15 -6.05
CA ILE A 63 16.44 4.20 -6.33
C ILE A 63 17.28 4.57 -5.07
N LYS A 64 16.81 4.22 -3.87
CA LYS A 64 17.26 4.83 -2.59
C LYS A 64 18.71 4.56 -2.10
N LYS A 65 19.58 3.91 -2.87
CA LYS A 65 20.92 3.47 -2.41
C LYS A 65 22.12 4.00 -3.21
N ALA A 66 21.96 5.06 -4.02
CA ALA A 66 23.05 5.67 -4.78
C ALA A 66 22.98 7.21 -4.76
N THR A 67 23.42 7.83 -3.65
CA THR A 67 24.02 9.18 -3.54
C THR A 67 24.27 9.55 -2.06
N MET A 68 25.24 8.91 -1.40
CA MET A 68 25.95 9.46 -0.23
C MET A 68 27.34 8.85 -0.19
N SER A 69 28.37 9.65 -0.45
CA SER A 69 29.78 9.30 -0.23
C SER A 69 30.38 10.33 0.72
N GLU A 70 30.66 9.92 1.96
CA GLU A 70 31.41 10.76 2.88
C GLU A 70 32.85 10.91 2.36
N ARG A 71 33.34 12.15 2.27
CA ARG A 71 34.80 12.38 2.23
C ARG A 71 35.32 12.34 3.66
N LYS A 72 36.40 11.59 3.90
CA LYS A 72 37.19 11.66 5.14
C LYS A 72 38.67 11.96 4.82
N PRO A 73 39.41 12.59 5.75
CA PRO A 73 40.63 13.31 5.42
C PRO A 73 41.90 12.47 5.57
N SER A 74 42.96 12.90 4.90
CA SER A 74 44.35 12.62 5.25
C SER A 74 45.06 13.92 5.64
N SER A 75 46.08 13.81 6.48
CA SER A 75 46.71 14.94 7.17
C SER A 75 48.15 15.20 6.71
N ALA A 76 48.45 16.43 6.32
CA ALA A 76 49.80 16.99 6.32
C ALA A 76 49.73 18.51 6.52
N ASN A 77 50.67 19.06 7.29
CA ASN A 77 50.81 20.49 7.55
C ASN A 77 52.31 20.75 7.79
N PRO A 78 52.93 21.80 7.22
CA PRO A 78 53.44 22.85 8.12
C PRO A 78 53.55 24.28 7.55
N LYS A 79 53.46 25.27 8.47
CA LYS A 79 54.07 26.63 8.45
C LYS A 79 53.63 27.59 7.32
N ALA A 80 52.83 28.63 7.61
CA ALA A 80 53.24 29.99 8.07
C ALA A 80 53.27 31.00 6.88
N THR A 81 53.02 32.32 6.99
CA THR A 81 53.07 33.27 8.13
C THR A 81 51.95 34.36 8.01
N LYS A 82 51.91 35.33 8.95
CA LYS A 82 51.07 36.57 9.12
C LYS A 82 50.72 37.32 7.80
N VAL A 83 49.68 38.18 7.72
CA VAL A 83 49.57 39.56 8.30
C VAL A 83 48.12 40.15 8.22
N VAL A 84 47.62 40.73 9.34
CA VAL A 84 46.96 42.07 9.60
C VAL A 84 46.16 42.75 8.42
N SER A 85 44.95 43.36 8.52
CA SER A 85 43.98 43.66 9.62
C SER A 85 42.57 44.16 9.16
N SER A 86 41.65 44.33 10.15
CA SER A 86 40.72 45.47 10.37
C SER A 86 39.53 45.83 9.42
N SER A 87 38.32 45.64 9.98
CA SER A 87 37.29 46.70 10.23
C SER A 87 36.28 47.21 9.16
N PHE A 88 35.05 46.72 9.33
CA PHE A 88 33.75 47.45 9.38
C PHE A 88 33.21 48.38 8.25
N LYS A 89 32.06 47.95 7.71
CA LYS A 89 30.81 48.72 7.43
C LYS A 89 30.90 50.10 6.70
N LYS A 90 30.50 50.10 5.42
CA LYS A 90 29.23 50.76 4.98
C LYS A 90 28.75 50.20 3.64
N ALA A 91 27.59 50.66 3.16
CA ALA A 91 26.81 49.98 2.14
C ALA A 91 26.64 50.76 0.83
N ASN A 92 26.26 49.99 -0.19
CA ASN A 92 25.46 50.36 -1.37
C ASN A 92 26.17 50.94 -2.61
N MET A 93 25.84 50.35 -3.77
CA MET A 93 25.83 50.92 -5.14
C MET A 93 27.08 51.65 -5.69
N LYS A 94 27.62 51.32 -6.87
CA LYS A 94 27.00 50.76 -8.08
C LYS A 94 27.99 49.91 -8.89
N ASN A 95 27.48 48.87 -9.55
CA ASN A 95 27.60 48.83 -11.01
C ASN A 95 26.30 48.27 -11.59
N ALA A 96 25.77 48.91 -12.64
CA ALA A 96 24.43 48.61 -13.18
C ALA A 96 24.39 48.87 -14.68
N LYS A 97 23.44 48.20 -15.36
CA LYS A 97 23.44 47.85 -16.79
C LYS A 97 24.41 46.67 -17.06
N GLN A 98 24.04 45.64 -17.84
CA GLN A 98 22.83 45.46 -18.65
C GLN A 98 21.99 44.24 -18.21
N MET A 99 20.78 44.48 -17.71
CA MET A 99 19.66 43.57 -17.98
C MET A 99 19.01 44.00 -19.29
N LYS A 100 19.01 43.14 -20.32
CA LYS A 100 18.04 43.17 -21.44
C LYS A 100 18.21 41.96 -22.38
N ASN A 101 17.52 40.86 -22.08
CA ASN A 101 16.74 40.07 -23.06
C ASN A 101 16.02 38.89 -22.39
N SER A 102 15.11 39.20 -21.47
CA SER A 102 14.04 38.27 -21.10
C SER A 102 12.98 38.24 -22.21
N LYS A 103 12.89 37.14 -22.96
CA LYS A 103 11.73 36.85 -23.82
C LYS A 103 11.23 35.42 -23.59
N PHE A 104 10.09 35.35 -22.89
CA PHE A 104 9.17 34.22 -22.84
C PHE A 104 9.68 32.86 -22.33
N ILE A 105 9.98 32.78 -21.03
CA ILE A 105 9.25 31.78 -20.23
C ILE A 105 7.83 32.32 -20.08
N LYS A 106 6.97 31.99 -21.05
CA LYS A 106 5.56 32.40 -21.01
C LYS A 106 4.85 31.43 -20.07
N SER A 107 4.36 31.92 -18.93
CA SER A 107 3.47 31.15 -18.07
C SER A 107 2.18 30.89 -18.84
N THR A 108 2.09 29.72 -19.49
CA THR A 108 0.91 29.31 -20.23
C THR A 108 -0.20 29.03 -19.23
N LYS A 109 -1.05 30.03 -18.98
CA LYS A 109 -2.35 29.87 -18.33
C LYS A 109 -3.23 28.98 -19.20
N VAL A 110 -3.09 27.67 -19.06
CA VAL A 110 -4.05 26.72 -19.62
C VAL A 110 -5.35 26.87 -18.82
N THR A 111 -6.43 27.24 -19.52
CA THR A 111 -7.74 27.49 -18.94
C THR A 111 -8.30 26.20 -18.32
N PRO A 112 -8.85 26.22 -17.09
CA PRO A 112 -9.42 25.02 -16.48
C PRO A 112 -10.69 24.59 -17.24
N GLY A 113 -10.60 23.47 -17.98
CA GLY A 113 -11.63 22.97 -18.89
C GLY A 113 -12.07 21.55 -18.55
N SER A 114 -13.06 21.40 -17.67
CA SER A 114 -13.61 20.09 -17.32
C SER A 114 -14.65 19.61 -18.35
N THR A 115 -14.20 19.08 -19.49
CA THR A 115 -15.04 18.27 -20.40
C THR A 115 -14.28 17.09 -21.00
N ASP A 116 -15.01 15.98 -21.18
CA ASP A 116 -14.62 14.90 -22.08
C ASP A 116 -14.64 15.39 -23.54
N GLY A 117 -13.82 14.78 -24.41
CA GLY A 117 -13.65 15.22 -25.80
C GLY A 117 -12.76 16.45 -26.02
N GLN A 118 -12.39 17.21 -24.99
CA GLN A 118 -11.39 18.28 -25.15
C GLN A 118 -9.99 17.72 -25.46
N ARG A 119 -9.29 18.32 -26.44
CA ARG A 119 -7.89 18.09 -26.77
C ARG A 119 -6.99 18.19 -25.53
N LYS A 120 -6.24 17.11 -25.23
CA LYS A 120 -5.34 16.99 -24.07
C LYS A 120 -3.87 17.26 -24.41
N TRP A 121 -3.51 17.23 -25.70
CA TRP A 121 -2.16 17.56 -26.19
C TRP A 121 -2.19 18.04 -27.65
N THR A 122 -1.19 18.81 -28.06
CA THR A 122 -1.00 19.28 -29.44
C THR A 122 -0.10 18.35 -30.24
N THR A 123 0.99 17.89 -29.62
CA THR A 123 2.03 17.00 -30.13
C THR A 123 2.37 15.94 -29.08
N LEU A 124 2.62 14.72 -29.53
CA LEU A 124 2.99 13.59 -28.67
C LEU A 124 4.03 12.73 -29.37
N VAL A 125 5.19 12.50 -28.73
CA VAL A 125 6.25 11.61 -29.24
C VAL A 125 6.68 10.69 -28.10
N HIS A 126 6.82 9.39 -28.36
CA HIS A 126 7.36 8.43 -27.39
C HIS A 126 7.95 7.23 -28.12
N ASN A 127 8.69 6.36 -27.42
CA ASN A 127 9.36 5.20 -28.02
C ASN A 127 8.55 3.89 -27.87
N GLY A 128 7.22 3.98 -27.76
CA GLY A 128 6.36 2.81 -27.57
C GLY A 128 6.54 2.17 -26.20
N VAL A 129 6.73 0.85 -26.16
CA VAL A 129 6.83 0.05 -24.94
C VAL A 129 7.98 -0.96 -25.02
N ILE A 130 8.51 -1.35 -23.86
CA ILE A 130 9.50 -2.44 -23.77
C ILE A 130 8.81 -3.73 -23.32
N PHE A 131 9.10 -4.82 -24.02
CA PHE A 131 8.55 -6.14 -23.74
C PHE A 131 9.35 -6.87 -22.65
N PRO A 132 8.74 -7.83 -21.92
CA PRO A 132 9.49 -8.79 -21.12
C PRO A 132 10.45 -9.58 -22.03
N PRO A 133 11.68 -9.91 -21.57
CA PRO A 133 12.63 -10.68 -22.36
C PRO A 133 12.04 -12.04 -22.77
N PRO A 134 12.47 -12.64 -23.91
CA PRO A 134 12.12 -14.01 -24.27
C PRO A 134 12.40 -14.98 -23.12
N TYR A 135 11.62 -16.06 -23.03
CA TYR A 135 11.94 -17.15 -22.12
C TYR A 135 13.28 -17.77 -22.50
N GLN A 136 14.07 -18.15 -21.49
CA GLN A 136 15.33 -18.86 -21.65
C GLN A 136 15.15 -20.26 -21.06
N PRO A 137 14.99 -21.30 -21.90
CA PRO A 137 14.79 -22.67 -21.44
C PRO A 137 15.91 -23.14 -20.53
N HIS A 138 15.54 -23.87 -19.48
CA HIS A 138 16.47 -24.33 -18.46
C HIS A 138 16.80 -25.83 -18.54
N GLY A 139 16.01 -26.61 -19.28
CA GLY A 139 16.20 -28.06 -19.47
C GLY A 139 15.95 -28.91 -18.22
N ILE A 140 15.51 -28.30 -17.11
CA ILE A 140 15.22 -28.98 -15.84
C ILE A 140 13.88 -29.71 -15.96
N LYS A 141 13.98 -31.03 -16.16
CA LYS A 141 12.81 -31.92 -16.30
C LYS A 141 12.02 -32.01 -15.00
N ILE A 142 10.69 -31.92 -15.10
CA ILE A 142 9.77 -32.35 -14.04
C ILE A 142 9.68 -33.88 -14.00
N LEU A 143 9.20 -34.43 -12.88
CA LEU A 143 8.90 -35.85 -12.79
C LEU A 143 7.39 -36.08 -12.97
N TYR A 144 6.99 -37.00 -13.84
CA TYR A 144 5.63 -37.51 -13.94
C TYR A 144 5.63 -38.97 -13.47
N LYS A 145 4.87 -39.28 -12.40
CA LYS A 145 4.89 -40.61 -11.75
C LYS A 145 6.32 -41.08 -11.41
N GLY A 146 7.15 -40.15 -10.91
CA GLY A 146 8.55 -40.39 -10.57
C GLY A 146 9.51 -40.51 -11.76
N LYS A 147 9.05 -40.42 -13.02
CA LYS A 147 9.90 -40.49 -14.22
C LYS A 147 10.13 -39.10 -14.81
N PRO A 148 11.37 -38.71 -15.17
CA PRO A 148 11.61 -37.43 -15.85
C PRO A 148 10.86 -37.32 -17.17
N VAL A 149 10.28 -36.15 -17.45
CA VAL A 149 9.59 -35.83 -18.71
C VAL A 149 10.19 -34.58 -19.35
N ASP A 150 10.48 -34.67 -20.64
CA ASP A 150 10.87 -33.54 -21.48
C ASP A 150 9.67 -32.65 -21.82
N LEU A 151 9.88 -31.33 -21.79
CA LEU A 151 8.88 -30.31 -22.12
C LEU A 151 9.41 -29.44 -23.27
N THR A 152 8.52 -28.94 -24.13
CA THR A 152 8.88 -27.90 -25.09
C THR A 152 9.12 -26.56 -24.36
N PRO A 153 9.85 -25.59 -24.93
CA PRO A 153 10.09 -24.28 -24.32
C PRO A 153 8.82 -23.54 -23.81
N GLU A 154 7.68 -23.70 -24.50
CA GLU A 154 6.40 -23.10 -24.09
C GLU A 154 5.75 -23.85 -22.90
N GLN A 155 5.85 -25.17 -22.90
CA GLN A 155 5.38 -26.02 -21.80
C GLN A 155 6.26 -25.85 -20.55
N GLU A 156 7.57 -25.65 -20.75
CA GLU A 156 8.55 -25.37 -19.71
C GLU A 156 8.33 -23.98 -19.10
N GLU A 157 8.13 -22.92 -19.90
CA GLU A 157 7.81 -21.56 -19.41
C GLU A 157 6.62 -21.58 -18.43
N VAL A 158 5.55 -22.30 -18.78
CA VAL A 158 4.34 -22.42 -17.97
C VAL A 158 4.52 -23.35 -16.75
N ALA A 159 5.31 -24.42 -16.88
CA ALA A 159 5.69 -25.27 -15.75
C ALA A 159 6.55 -24.49 -14.72
N THR A 160 7.49 -23.64 -15.17
CA THR A 160 8.26 -22.76 -14.29
C THR A 160 7.35 -21.80 -13.52
N MET A 161 6.36 -21.19 -14.18
CA MET A 161 5.42 -20.25 -13.54
C MET A 161 4.61 -20.88 -12.39
N PHE A 162 4.34 -22.18 -12.47
CA PHE A 162 3.69 -22.94 -11.39
C PHE A 162 4.69 -23.37 -10.32
N ALA A 163 5.83 -23.95 -10.72
CA ALA A 163 6.87 -24.43 -9.81
C ALA A 163 7.34 -23.36 -8.81
N VAL A 164 7.57 -22.11 -9.27
CA VAL A 164 8.01 -21.01 -8.41
C VAL A 164 6.96 -20.53 -7.40
N MET A 165 5.71 -20.98 -7.52
CA MET A 165 4.62 -20.63 -6.59
C MET A 165 4.45 -21.62 -5.44
N LYS A 166 5.26 -22.70 -5.36
CA LYS A 166 5.19 -23.79 -4.36
C LYS A 166 4.96 -23.33 -2.90
N ASP A 167 5.64 -22.27 -2.46
CA ASP A 167 5.56 -21.75 -1.08
C ASP A 167 4.42 -20.74 -0.85
N THR A 168 3.57 -20.50 -1.85
CA THR A 168 2.51 -19.48 -1.79
C THR A 168 1.15 -20.10 -1.47
N ASP A 169 0.36 -19.35 -0.69
CA ASP A 169 -0.97 -19.72 -0.23
C ASP A 169 -1.94 -20.09 -1.39
N TYR A 170 -1.65 -19.66 -2.63
CA TYR A 170 -2.37 -20.06 -3.85
C TYR A 170 -2.29 -21.56 -4.16
N MET A 171 -1.21 -22.25 -3.80
CA MET A 171 -1.05 -23.70 -4.03
C MET A 171 -2.02 -24.54 -3.20
N GLN A 172 -2.63 -23.96 -2.17
CA GLN A 172 -3.62 -24.60 -1.31
C GLN A 172 -5.06 -24.38 -1.83
N LYS A 173 -5.25 -23.61 -2.91
CA LYS A 173 -6.57 -23.24 -3.45
C LYS A 173 -6.96 -24.14 -4.64
N PRO A 174 -7.99 -25.00 -4.53
CA PRO A 174 -8.39 -25.89 -5.62
C PRO A 174 -8.63 -25.15 -6.95
N LYS A 175 -9.36 -24.03 -6.92
CA LYS A 175 -9.65 -23.22 -8.12
C LYS A 175 -8.40 -22.69 -8.84
N PHE A 176 -7.30 -22.48 -8.11
CA PHE A 176 -6.01 -22.09 -8.70
C PHE A 176 -5.38 -23.27 -9.46
N LEU A 177 -5.34 -24.45 -8.82
CA LEU A 177 -4.84 -25.69 -9.40
C LEU A 177 -5.66 -26.10 -10.64
N ASP A 178 -7.00 -26.03 -10.55
CA ASP A 178 -7.93 -26.33 -11.63
C ASP A 178 -7.69 -25.44 -12.86
N ASN A 179 -7.64 -24.12 -12.66
CA ASN A 179 -7.44 -23.17 -13.75
C ASN A 179 -6.05 -23.33 -14.40
N PHE A 180 -5.00 -23.51 -13.58
CA PHE A 180 -3.65 -23.79 -14.08
C PHE A 180 -3.63 -25.07 -14.92
N TRP A 181 -4.16 -26.18 -14.40
CA TRP A 181 -4.20 -27.46 -15.11
C TRP A 181 -4.98 -27.36 -16.42
N ASN A 182 -6.13 -26.68 -16.40
CA ASN A 182 -6.95 -26.49 -17.60
C ASN A 182 -6.27 -25.67 -18.70
N ASP A 183 -5.43 -24.69 -18.36
CA ASP A 183 -4.62 -23.93 -19.33
C ASP A 183 -3.37 -24.72 -19.77
N TRP A 184 -2.59 -25.26 -18.84
CA TRP A 184 -1.35 -25.99 -19.16
C TRP A 184 -1.62 -27.27 -19.96
N ARG A 185 -2.70 -28.02 -19.67
CA ARG A 185 -3.11 -29.20 -20.45
C ARG A 185 -3.40 -28.87 -21.93
N ARG A 186 -3.85 -27.66 -22.25
CA ARG A 186 -4.03 -27.22 -23.65
C ARG A 186 -2.69 -27.02 -24.38
N ILE A 187 -1.64 -26.65 -23.66
CA ILE A 187 -0.27 -26.42 -24.18
C ILE A 187 0.53 -27.74 -24.22
N LEU A 188 0.30 -28.65 -23.28
CA LEU A 188 0.79 -30.03 -23.33
C LEU A 188 0.19 -30.80 -24.53
N GLY A 189 -1.09 -30.56 -24.83
CA GLY A 189 -1.82 -31.23 -25.89
C GLY A 189 -2.39 -32.59 -25.48
N ARG A 190 -3.34 -33.11 -26.26
CA ARG A 190 -4.11 -34.32 -25.90
C ARG A 190 -3.24 -35.57 -25.73
N ASN A 191 -2.16 -35.69 -26.50
CA ASN A 191 -1.35 -36.90 -26.61
C ASN A 191 -0.10 -36.87 -25.70
N HIS A 192 0.00 -35.89 -24.78
CA HIS A 192 1.15 -35.79 -23.89
C HIS A 192 1.20 -36.94 -22.88
N VAL A 193 2.41 -37.28 -22.41
CA VAL A 193 2.61 -38.28 -21.34
C VAL A 193 1.93 -37.85 -20.03
N ILE A 194 1.88 -36.54 -19.79
CA ILE A 194 1.30 -35.91 -18.61
C ILE A 194 -0.21 -35.76 -18.79
N GLN A 195 -0.99 -36.50 -17.99
CA GLN A 195 -2.47 -36.53 -18.08
C GLN A 195 -3.21 -36.14 -16.79
N LYS A 196 -2.50 -35.86 -15.70
CA LYS A 196 -3.04 -35.31 -14.44
C LYS A 196 -2.03 -34.39 -13.78
N LEU A 197 -2.50 -33.41 -13.01
CA LEU A 197 -1.63 -32.52 -12.23
C LEU A 197 -1.02 -33.25 -11.02
N ASP A 198 -1.81 -34.03 -10.27
CA ASP A 198 -1.39 -34.70 -9.02
C ASP A 198 -0.26 -35.73 -9.21
N ASP A 199 -0.12 -36.24 -10.44
CA ASP A 199 0.95 -37.15 -10.86
C ASP A 199 2.29 -36.43 -11.13
N CYS A 200 2.34 -35.09 -11.08
CA CYS A 200 3.50 -34.25 -11.43
C CYS A 200 4.25 -33.73 -10.19
N ASP A 201 5.57 -33.92 -10.14
CA ASP A 201 6.46 -33.23 -9.20
C ASP A 201 7.27 -32.13 -9.92
N PHE A 202 7.03 -30.89 -9.48
CA PHE A 202 7.69 -29.67 -9.94
C PHE A 202 8.90 -29.28 -9.07
N SER A 203 9.22 -30.05 -8.03
CA SER A 203 10.33 -29.76 -7.11
C SER A 203 11.68 -29.55 -7.80
N PRO A 204 12.08 -30.30 -8.84
CA PRO A 204 13.34 -30.03 -9.55
C PRO A 204 13.46 -28.60 -10.11
N ILE A 205 12.37 -28.05 -10.67
CA ILE A 205 12.34 -26.67 -11.19
C ILE A 205 12.31 -25.66 -10.04
N TYR A 206 11.56 -25.93 -8.97
CA TYR A 206 11.54 -25.07 -7.79
C TYR A 206 12.93 -24.98 -7.13
N ASP A 207 13.60 -26.11 -6.93
CA ASP A 207 14.92 -26.18 -6.29
C ASP A 207 15.99 -25.48 -7.15
N TRP A 208 15.95 -25.68 -8.48
CA TRP A 208 16.74 -24.90 -9.44
C TRP A 208 16.48 -23.39 -9.29
N HIS A 209 15.21 -22.96 -9.16
CA HIS A 209 14.86 -21.56 -9.02
C HIS A 209 15.39 -20.95 -7.71
N GLN A 210 15.34 -21.68 -6.59
CA GLN A 210 15.92 -21.19 -5.32
C GLN A 210 17.45 -21.09 -5.42
N GLN A 211 18.12 -22.05 -6.08
CA GLN A 211 19.56 -21.94 -6.36
C GLN A 211 19.89 -20.71 -7.22
N GLU A 212 19.12 -20.45 -8.27
CA GLU A 212 19.26 -19.26 -9.12
C GLU A 212 19.00 -17.95 -8.36
N LYS A 213 18.05 -17.94 -7.42
CA LYS A 213 17.75 -16.82 -6.53
C LYS A 213 18.91 -16.54 -5.57
N GLU A 214 19.49 -17.59 -4.97
CA GLU A 214 20.65 -17.44 -4.07
C GLU A 214 21.93 -17.07 -4.83
N LYS A 215 22.20 -17.60 -6.03
CA LYS A 215 23.30 -17.11 -6.90
C LYS A 215 23.16 -15.61 -7.18
N LYS A 216 21.98 -15.15 -7.57
CA LYS A 216 21.68 -13.71 -7.81
C LYS A 216 21.84 -12.86 -6.55
N LYS A 217 21.57 -13.44 -5.37
CA LYS A 217 21.80 -12.83 -4.05
C LYS A 217 23.29 -12.80 -3.67
N GLN A 218 24.09 -13.77 -4.11
CA GLN A 218 25.53 -13.86 -3.88
C GLN A 218 26.41 -12.97 -4.80
N MET A 219 25.92 -12.57 -5.99
CA MET A 219 26.66 -11.65 -6.89
C MET A 219 27.21 -10.41 -6.16
N SER A 220 28.36 -9.90 -6.60
CA SER A 220 28.99 -8.69 -6.03
C SER A 220 28.12 -7.44 -6.15
N THR A 221 28.49 -6.36 -5.44
CA THR A 221 27.79 -5.06 -5.56
C THR A 221 28.04 -4.44 -6.93
N GLU A 222 29.20 -4.75 -7.51
CA GLU A 222 29.77 -4.25 -8.75
C GLU A 222 29.04 -4.86 -9.95
N GLU A 223 28.88 -6.19 -9.98
CA GLU A 223 28.07 -6.91 -10.99
C GLU A 223 26.59 -6.46 -10.91
N LYS A 224 26.02 -6.40 -9.70
CA LYS A 224 24.66 -5.90 -9.48
C LYS A 224 24.47 -4.46 -9.96
N LYS A 225 25.50 -3.61 -9.88
CA LYS A 225 25.49 -2.25 -10.45
C LYS A 225 25.55 -2.30 -11.98
N ALA A 226 26.50 -3.05 -12.55
CA ALA A 226 26.70 -3.13 -14.00
C ALA A 226 25.44 -3.64 -14.73
N VAL A 227 24.84 -4.74 -14.26
CA VAL A 227 23.59 -5.28 -14.83
C VAL A 227 22.43 -4.29 -14.71
N LYS A 228 22.34 -3.54 -13.59
CA LYS A 228 21.33 -2.49 -13.40
C LYS A 228 21.55 -1.29 -14.33
N GLU A 229 22.79 -0.95 -14.62
CA GLU A 229 23.20 0.19 -15.46
C GLU A 229 22.97 -0.10 -16.95
N GLN A 230 23.39 -1.28 -17.43
CA GLN A 230 23.07 -1.76 -18.78
C GLN A 230 21.54 -1.82 -19.01
N LYS A 231 20.79 -2.37 -18.05
CA LYS A 231 19.33 -2.41 -18.12
C LYS A 231 18.71 -1.00 -18.15
N LEU A 232 19.24 -0.05 -17.37
CA LEU A 232 18.74 1.32 -17.37
C LEU A 232 18.99 2.01 -18.73
N GLN A 233 20.15 1.80 -19.35
CA GLN A 233 20.48 2.32 -20.68
C GLN A 233 19.52 1.77 -21.76
N GLN A 234 19.22 0.46 -21.73
CA GLN A 234 18.24 -0.17 -22.63
C GLN A 234 16.82 0.36 -22.40
N GLU A 235 16.45 0.63 -21.15
CA GLU A 235 15.11 1.13 -20.77
C GLU A 235 14.95 2.64 -20.97
N GLU A 236 16.03 3.44 -21.04
CA GLU A 236 15.96 4.91 -20.99
C GLU A 236 15.08 5.51 -22.11
N LYS A 237 15.17 5.02 -23.35
CA LYS A 237 14.33 5.56 -24.44
C LYS A 237 12.83 5.42 -24.17
N TYR A 238 12.42 4.38 -23.44
CA TYR A 238 11.02 4.11 -23.06
C TYR A 238 10.59 4.86 -21.78
N MET A 239 11.54 5.39 -21.00
CA MET A 239 11.23 6.13 -19.76
C MET A 239 10.63 7.51 -20.00
N TRP A 240 10.66 8.03 -21.24
CA TRP A 240 10.31 9.40 -21.57
C TRP A 240 9.40 9.50 -22.80
N ALA A 241 8.50 10.47 -22.75
CA ALA A 241 7.72 10.99 -23.86
C ALA A 241 8.02 12.49 -24.02
N ILE A 242 7.68 13.06 -25.16
CA ILE A 242 7.63 14.51 -25.39
C ILE A 242 6.16 14.86 -25.62
N VAL A 243 5.63 15.76 -24.79
CA VAL A 243 4.24 16.22 -24.84
C VAL A 243 4.29 17.74 -24.92
N ASP A 244 3.82 18.33 -26.03
CA ASP A 244 3.84 19.77 -26.27
C ASP A 244 5.22 20.42 -26.03
N GLY A 245 6.26 19.72 -26.51
CA GLY A 245 7.67 20.10 -26.37
C GLY A 245 8.31 19.77 -25.02
N VAL A 246 7.52 19.37 -24.02
CA VAL A 246 8.00 19.05 -22.66
C VAL A 246 8.39 17.58 -22.56
N LYS A 247 9.62 17.29 -22.10
CA LYS A 247 10.09 15.92 -21.84
C LYS A 247 9.46 15.38 -20.55
N GLU A 248 8.42 14.58 -20.71
CA GLU A 248 7.61 14.02 -19.63
C GLU A 248 7.98 12.55 -19.35
N LYS A 249 7.87 12.14 -18.08
CA LYS A 249 8.24 10.77 -17.68
C LYS A 249 7.07 9.80 -17.94
N VAL A 250 7.35 8.61 -18.49
CA VAL A 250 6.38 7.53 -18.64
C VAL A 250 6.28 6.70 -17.37
N GLY A 251 5.06 6.30 -16.97
CA GLY A 251 4.80 5.57 -15.73
C GLY A 251 5.08 4.08 -15.84
N ASN A 252 4.37 3.40 -16.74
CA ASN A 252 4.34 1.94 -16.87
C ASN A 252 4.67 1.45 -18.29
N PHE A 253 5.78 1.93 -18.86
CA PHE A 253 6.27 1.60 -20.21
C PHE A 253 6.71 0.13 -20.41
N ARG A 254 6.74 -0.68 -19.35
CA ARG A 254 7.04 -2.12 -19.42
C ARG A 254 5.74 -2.90 -19.57
N VAL A 255 5.65 -3.69 -20.63
CA VAL A 255 4.56 -4.66 -20.81
C VAL A 255 4.63 -5.71 -19.68
N GLU A 256 3.49 -6.13 -19.15
CA GLU A 256 3.45 -7.14 -18.09
C GLU A 256 4.04 -8.48 -18.57
N PRO A 257 4.87 -9.16 -17.76
CA PRO A 257 5.35 -10.49 -18.08
C PRO A 257 4.21 -11.53 -18.06
N PRO A 258 4.33 -12.61 -18.84
CA PRO A 258 3.45 -13.76 -18.69
C PRO A 258 3.61 -14.37 -17.29
N GLY A 259 2.61 -15.12 -16.84
CA GLY A 259 2.57 -15.68 -15.49
C GLY A 259 1.16 -16.10 -15.10
N LEU A 260 1.01 -16.82 -13.99
CA LEU A 260 -0.32 -17.21 -13.50
C LEU A 260 -1.05 -16.00 -12.88
N PHE A 261 -2.37 -15.94 -13.08
CA PHE A 261 -3.19 -14.83 -12.59
C PHE A 261 -3.44 -14.95 -11.08
N ARG A 262 -2.89 -14.01 -10.32
CA ARG A 262 -3.01 -13.93 -8.85
C ARG A 262 -4.15 -13.00 -8.45
N GLY A 263 -5.38 -13.40 -8.78
CA GLY A 263 -6.60 -12.69 -8.41
C GLY A 263 -6.80 -12.62 -6.89
N ARG A 264 -7.33 -11.50 -6.39
CA ARG A 264 -7.53 -11.26 -4.95
C ARG A 264 -8.80 -11.94 -4.44
N GLY A 265 -8.78 -12.40 -3.18
CA GLY A 265 -9.88 -13.17 -2.58
C GLY A 265 -10.10 -14.52 -3.26
N GLU A 266 -11.36 -14.92 -3.39
CA GLU A 266 -11.78 -16.14 -4.11
C GLU A 266 -12.15 -15.84 -5.58
N HIS A 267 -11.23 -15.20 -6.30
CA HIS A 267 -11.44 -14.82 -7.70
C HIS A 267 -11.54 -16.08 -8.62
N PRO A 268 -12.63 -16.27 -9.38
CA PRO A 268 -12.89 -17.50 -10.13
C PRO A 268 -11.86 -17.82 -11.23
N LYS A 269 -11.06 -16.83 -11.66
CA LYS A 269 -9.99 -16.96 -12.68
C LYS A 269 -8.58 -17.13 -12.11
N MET A 270 -8.39 -17.16 -10.79
CA MET A 270 -7.05 -17.34 -10.21
C MET A 270 -6.36 -18.59 -10.77
N GLY A 271 -5.06 -18.53 -11.05
CA GLY A 271 -4.31 -19.65 -11.65
C GLY A 271 -4.36 -19.73 -13.17
N LYS A 272 -5.28 -19.02 -13.85
CA LYS A 272 -5.28 -18.93 -15.32
C LYS A 272 -3.99 -18.29 -15.84
N LEU A 273 -3.53 -18.73 -17.00
CA LEU A 273 -2.30 -18.26 -17.63
C LEU A 273 -2.49 -16.88 -18.27
N LYS A 274 -1.81 -15.86 -17.75
CA LYS A 274 -1.61 -14.60 -18.49
C LYS A 274 -0.63 -14.89 -19.62
N ARG A 275 -1.14 -15.05 -20.85
CA ARG A 275 -0.28 -15.25 -22.03
C ARG A 275 0.66 -14.07 -22.25
N ARG A 276 1.78 -14.32 -22.93
CA ARG A 276 2.73 -13.29 -23.35
C ARG A 276 2.06 -12.35 -24.36
N ILE A 277 2.09 -11.05 -24.07
CA ILE A 277 1.66 -9.97 -24.97
C ILE A 277 2.70 -9.79 -26.08
N ARG A 278 2.23 -9.55 -27.31
CA ARG A 278 3.04 -9.34 -28.52
C ARG A 278 2.76 -7.97 -29.14
N PRO A 279 3.64 -7.42 -30.01
CA PRO A 279 3.38 -6.16 -30.73
C PRO A 279 2.02 -6.10 -31.42
N ARG A 280 1.59 -7.21 -32.03
CA ARG A 280 0.28 -7.39 -32.67
C ARG A 280 -0.94 -7.34 -31.72
N ASP A 281 -0.72 -7.32 -30.40
CA ASP A 281 -1.77 -7.10 -29.40
C ASP A 281 -1.91 -5.61 -29.01
N ILE A 282 -0.89 -4.79 -29.29
CA ILE A 282 -0.74 -3.43 -28.75
C ILE A 282 -1.10 -2.36 -29.80
N THR A 283 -2.09 -1.53 -29.46
CA THR A 283 -2.39 -0.28 -30.16
C THR A 283 -1.54 0.85 -29.58
N ILE A 284 -0.85 1.62 -30.44
CA ILE A 284 -0.07 2.80 -30.07
C ILE A 284 -0.90 4.08 -30.30
N ASN A 285 -0.73 5.12 -29.49
CA ASN A 285 -1.25 6.47 -29.75
C ASN A 285 -0.14 7.51 -29.67
N ILE A 286 0.00 8.31 -30.73
CA ILE A 286 1.13 9.22 -30.93
C ILE A 286 0.69 10.42 -31.79
N GLY A 287 1.45 11.51 -31.85
CA GLY A 287 1.15 12.63 -32.72
C GLY A 287 1.11 12.23 -34.20
N LYS A 288 0.22 12.86 -34.99
CA LYS A 288 0.08 12.55 -36.43
C LYS A 288 1.38 12.75 -37.20
N ASP A 289 2.12 13.79 -36.85
CA ASP A 289 3.34 14.22 -37.51
C ASP A 289 4.62 13.75 -36.76
N ALA A 290 4.45 12.80 -35.82
CA ALA A 290 5.53 12.25 -35.01
C ALA A 290 6.07 10.94 -35.63
N PRO A 291 7.37 10.62 -35.45
CA PRO A 291 7.91 9.33 -35.88
C PRO A 291 7.24 8.19 -35.10
N VAL A 292 6.60 7.27 -35.83
CA VAL A 292 5.98 6.06 -35.25
C VAL A 292 7.07 5.21 -34.58
N PRO A 293 6.85 4.63 -33.39
CA PRO A 293 7.87 3.84 -32.72
C PRO A 293 8.21 2.59 -33.52
N GLU A 294 9.49 2.30 -33.72
CA GLU A 294 9.95 1.03 -34.26
C GLU A 294 9.49 -0.14 -33.37
N CYS A 295 9.07 -1.25 -33.99
CA CYS A 295 8.73 -2.45 -33.23
C CYS A 295 10.00 -3.08 -32.64
N PRO A 296 10.10 -3.29 -31.32
CA PRO A 296 11.30 -3.83 -30.68
C PRO A 296 11.48 -5.36 -30.88
N ILE A 297 10.63 -6.00 -31.68
CA ILE A 297 10.73 -7.42 -32.06
C ILE A 297 10.73 -7.49 -33.59
N ALA A 298 11.87 -7.88 -34.17
CA ALA A 298 12.04 -7.98 -35.61
C ALA A 298 10.99 -8.92 -36.24
N GLY A 299 10.37 -8.47 -37.34
CA GLY A 299 9.34 -9.20 -38.06
C GLY A 299 7.93 -9.14 -37.47
N GLU A 300 7.71 -8.58 -36.27
CA GLU A 300 6.37 -8.27 -35.77
C GLU A 300 6.03 -6.78 -35.99
N SER A 301 4.74 -6.46 -36.15
CA SER A 301 4.23 -5.09 -36.24
C SER A 301 3.33 -4.76 -35.04
N TRP A 302 3.11 -3.46 -34.77
CA TRP A 302 2.04 -3.03 -33.87
C TRP A 302 0.66 -3.44 -34.41
N LYS A 303 -0.33 -3.56 -33.52
CA LYS A 303 -1.72 -3.88 -33.88
C LYS A 303 -2.36 -2.78 -34.72
N GLU A 304 -2.12 -1.53 -34.32
CA GLU A 304 -2.82 -0.34 -34.80
C GLU A 304 -2.06 0.92 -34.32
N ILE A 305 -2.04 1.98 -35.12
CA ILE A 305 -1.51 3.30 -34.73
C ILE A 305 -2.67 4.29 -34.70
N LYS A 306 -2.79 5.07 -33.62
CA LYS A 306 -3.77 6.15 -33.44
C LYS A 306 -3.11 7.50 -33.22
N HIS A 307 -3.92 8.53 -33.47
CA HIS A 307 -3.58 9.94 -33.28
C HIS A 307 -4.69 10.68 -32.52
N ASP A 308 -5.28 9.99 -31.54
CA ASP A 308 -6.36 10.52 -30.70
C ASP A 308 -5.79 11.47 -29.63
N ASN A 309 -6.00 12.76 -29.85
CA ASN A 309 -5.55 13.81 -28.95
C ASN A 309 -6.54 14.14 -27.83
N THR A 310 -7.68 13.46 -27.72
CA THR A 310 -8.66 13.63 -26.64
C THR A 310 -8.34 12.77 -25.41
N VAL A 311 -7.42 11.81 -25.55
CA VAL A 311 -7.00 10.83 -24.52
C VAL A 311 -5.57 11.06 -24.04
N THR A 312 -5.20 10.44 -22.91
CA THR A 312 -3.87 10.61 -22.26
C THR A 312 -3.03 9.32 -22.19
N TRP A 313 -3.48 8.23 -22.82
CA TRP A 313 -2.72 6.98 -22.92
C TRP A 313 -1.81 6.98 -24.16
N LEU A 314 -0.66 6.30 -24.02
CA LEU A 314 0.40 6.21 -25.04
C LEU A 314 0.33 4.90 -25.85
N ALA A 315 -0.13 3.84 -25.19
CA ALA A 315 -0.40 2.53 -25.77
C ALA A 315 -1.47 1.80 -24.95
N PHE A 316 -2.18 0.84 -25.54
CA PHE A 316 -3.02 -0.11 -24.82
C PHE A 316 -3.05 -1.50 -25.45
N TRP A 317 -3.46 -2.50 -24.67
CA TRP A 317 -3.82 -3.85 -25.13
C TRP A 317 -4.98 -4.42 -24.32
N ASN A 318 -5.66 -5.44 -24.85
CA ASN A 318 -6.69 -6.20 -24.12
C ASN A 318 -6.04 -7.07 -23.03
N ASP A 319 -6.66 -7.19 -21.85
CA ASP A 319 -6.11 -8.05 -20.79
C ASP A 319 -6.21 -9.56 -21.17
N PRO A 320 -5.15 -10.37 -20.95
CA PRO A 320 -5.15 -11.81 -21.24
C PRO A 320 -6.22 -12.67 -20.57
N ILE A 321 -6.70 -12.24 -19.40
CA ILE A 321 -7.62 -12.97 -18.51
C ILE A 321 -9.05 -12.44 -18.66
N ASN A 322 -9.17 -11.11 -18.84
CA ASN A 322 -10.42 -10.38 -19.06
C ASN A 322 -10.38 -9.62 -20.40
N PRO A 323 -10.65 -10.25 -21.56
CA PRO A 323 -10.51 -9.57 -22.86
C PRO A 323 -11.39 -8.34 -23.08
N LYS A 324 -12.46 -8.19 -22.27
CA LYS A 324 -13.33 -7.00 -22.18
C LYS A 324 -12.61 -5.77 -21.57
N GLU A 325 -11.56 -6.00 -20.77
CA GLU A 325 -10.76 -4.96 -20.10
C GLU A 325 -9.51 -4.57 -20.91
N PHE A 326 -9.04 -3.34 -20.67
CA PHE A 326 -7.88 -2.77 -21.35
C PHE A 326 -6.78 -2.35 -20.37
N LYS A 327 -5.54 -2.75 -20.67
CA LYS A 327 -4.32 -2.30 -19.99
C LYS A 327 -3.76 -1.11 -20.75
N TYR A 328 -3.50 0.01 -20.06
CA TYR A 328 -3.04 1.27 -20.64
C TYR A 328 -1.66 1.67 -20.14
N VAL A 329 -0.82 2.20 -21.02
CA VAL A 329 0.42 2.90 -20.67
C VAL A 329 0.15 4.39 -20.56
N PHE A 330 0.49 4.98 -19.41
CA PHE A 330 0.31 6.40 -19.13
C PHE A 330 1.62 7.11 -18.78
N LEU A 331 1.61 8.43 -18.91
CA LEU A 331 2.58 9.31 -18.24
C LEU A 331 2.57 9.07 -16.72
N ALA A 332 3.73 9.28 -16.09
CA ALA A 332 3.93 9.12 -14.66
C ALA A 332 3.09 10.12 -13.85
N ALA A 333 2.83 9.80 -12.58
CA ALA A 333 2.02 10.65 -11.70
C ALA A 333 2.62 12.05 -11.40
N SER A 334 3.90 12.27 -11.72
CA SER A 334 4.59 13.57 -11.65
C SER A 334 4.47 14.42 -12.91
N SER A 335 3.82 13.93 -13.97
CA SER A 335 3.64 14.68 -15.22
C SER A 335 2.59 15.77 -15.09
N SER A 336 2.75 16.84 -15.86
CA SER A 336 1.81 17.97 -15.97
C SER A 336 0.34 17.54 -16.11
N LEU A 337 0.03 16.69 -17.09
CA LEU A 337 -1.34 16.20 -17.34
C LEU A 337 -1.92 15.40 -16.16
N LYS A 338 -1.11 14.54 -15.50
CA LYS A 338 -1.57 13.79 -14.32
C LYS A 338 -1.67 14.66 -13.08
N GLY A 339 -0.75 15.62 -12.88
CA GLY A 339 -0.77 16.57 -11.77
C GLY A 339 -1.97 17.51 -11.84
N GLN A 340 -2.28 18.06 -13.02
CA GLN A 340 -3.47 18.88 -13.24
C GLN A 340 -4.77 18.09 -13.02
N SER A 341 -4.85 16.84 -13.50
CA SER A 341 -5.99 15.96 -13.24
C SER A 341 -6.18 15.66 -11.74
N ASP A 342 -5.08 15.43 -11.01
CA ASP A 342 -5.10 15.17 -9.56
C ASP A 342 -5.50 16.42 -8.78
N LYS A 343 -5.06 17.62 -9.20
CA LYS A 343 -5.49 18.92 -8.67
C LYS A 343 -6.98 19.19 -8.90
N GLU A 344 -7.49 19.00 -10.12
CA GLU A 344 -8.90 19.20 -10.45
C GLU A 344 -9.83 18.25 -9.68
N LYS A 345 -9.39 17.01 -9.42
CA LYS A 345 -10.06 16.07 -8.51
C LYS A 345 -10.21 16.66 -7.10
N TYR A 346 -9.18 17.33 -6.57
CA TYR A 346 -9.27 18.00 -5.27
C TYR A 346 -10.11 19.27 -5.31
N GLU A 347 -10.05 20.10 -6.36
CA GLU A 347 -10.97 21.25 -6.46
C GLU A 347 -12.44 20.82 -6.54
N LYS A 348 -12.76 19.73 -7.25
CA LYS A 348 -14.12 19.15 -7.22
C LYS A 348 -14.50 18.65 -5.83
N ALA A 349 -13.56 18.11 -5.06
CA ALA A 349 -13.80 17.73 -3.66
C ALA A 349 -13.94 18.94 -2.72
N ARG A 350 -13.26 20.07 -3.00
CA ARG A 350 -13.44 21.33 -2.27
C ARG A 350 -14.78 21.99 -2.60
N MET A 351 -15.16 22.05 -3.87
CA MET A 351 -16.47 22.57 -4.30
C MET A 351 -17.63 21.79 -3.67
N LEU A 352 -17.49 20.48 -3.41
CA LEU A 352 -18.49 19.72 -2.68
C LEU A 352 -18.74 20.26 -1.25
N LYS A 353 -17.75 20.87 -0.59
CA LYS A 353 -17.89 21.48 0.74
C LYS A 353 -18.98 22.56 0.78
N ASP A 354 -19.10 23.35 -0.27
CA ASP A 354 -20.06 24.46 -0.35
C ASP A 354 -21.49 23.94 -0.63
N TYR A 355 -21.61 22.80 -1.33
CA TYR A 355 -22.87 22.16 -1.69
C TYR A 355 -23.35 21.12 -0.64
N ILE A 356 -22.48 20.64 0.24
CA ILE A 356 -22.75 19.47 1.10
C ILE A 356 -23.97 19.66 2.02
N HIS A 357 -24.21 20.89 2.50
CA HIS A 357 -25.36 21.18 3.36
C HIS A 357 -26.69 21.04 2.61
N ASN A 358 -26.74 21.51 1.35
CA ASN A 358 -27.92 21.39 0.50
C ASN A 358 -28.16 19.93 0.06
N ILE A 359 -27.08 19.21 -0.27
CA ILE A 359 -27.13 17.76 -0.59
C ILE A 359 -27.67 16.96 0.60
N ARG A 360 -27.21 17.28 1.83
CA ARG A 360 -27.68 16.64 3.06
C ARG A 360 -29.16 16.92 3.34
N ALA A 361 -29.59 18.18 3.20
CA ALA A 361 -31.00 18.54 3.33
C ALA A 361 -31.88 17.84 2.28
N ALA A 362 -31.41 17.70 1.04
CA ALA A 362 -32.11 17.01 -0.04
C ALA A 362 -32.32 15.51 0.27
N TYR A 363 -31.25 14.76 0.60
CA TYR A 363 -31.42 13.34 0.90
C TYR A 363 -32.24 13.12 2.18
N THR A 364 -32.09 13.95 3.22
CA THR A 364 -32.82 13.76 4.50
C THR A 364 -34.33 13.96 4.33
N ARG A 365 -34.75 14.90 3.48
CA ARG A 365 -36.16 15.06 3.08
C ARG A 365 -36.68 13.80 2.36
N ASP A 366 -35.87 13.26 1.46
CA ASP A 366 -36.30 12.21 0.53
C ASP A 366 -36.23 10.79 1.14
N PHE A 367 -35.70 10.63 2.37
CA PHE A 367 -35.79 9.39 3.17
C PHE A 367 -37.22 8.86 3.37
N ASN A 368 -38.23 9.73 3.38
CA ASN A 368 -39.65 9.37 3.51
C ASN A 368 -40.41 9.53 2.19
N SER A 369 -39.70 9.53 1.05
CA SER A 369 -40.29 9.59 -0.29
C SER A 369 -41.27 8.44 -0.54
N LYS A 370 -42.41 8.76 -1.20
CA LYS A 370 -43.34 7.76 -1.74
C LYS A 370 -42.76 7.05 -2.98
N ASP A 371 -41.91 7.75 -3.73
CA ASP A 371 -41.11 7.24 -4.83
C ASP A 371 -39.94 6.43 -4.25
N ILE A 372 -39.95 5.11 -4.50
CA ILE A 372 -38.97 4.15 -3.98
C ILE A 372 -37.58 4.40 -4.54
N VAL A 373 -37.45 4.82 -5.80
CA VAL A 373 -36.17 5.08 -6.46
C VAL A 373 -35.47 6.24 -5.76
N LYS A 374 -36.20 7.33 -5.52
CA LYS A 374 -35.70 8.46 -4.71
C LYS A 374 -35.37 8.05 -3.27
N GLN A 375 -36.18 7.18 -2.65
CA GLN A 375 -35.93 6.70 -1.30
C GLN A 375 -34.61 5.90 -1.21
N GLN A 376 -34.33 5.04 -2.20
CA GLN A 376 -33.09 4.27 -2.29
C GLN A 376 -31.88 5.16 -2.63
N ILE A 377 -32.02 6.10 -3.58
CA ILE A 377 -30.98 7.09 -3.91
C ILE A 377 -30.59 7.91 -2.67
N ALA A 378 -31.57 8.37 -1.88
CA ALA A 378 -31.34 9.15 -0.68
C ALA A 378 -30.57 8.36 0.38
N VAL A 379 -30.99 7.13 0.68
CA VAL A 379 -30.33 6.26 1.65
C VAL A 379 -28.92 5.86 1.20
N ALA A 380 -28.73 5.49 -0.07
CA ALA A 380 -27.40 5.18 -0.61
C ALA A 380 -26.45 6.39 -0.58
N THR A 381 -26.97 7.60 -0.88
CA THR A 381 -26.20 8.85 -0.78
C THR A 381 -25.80 9.14 0.67
N TYR A 382 -26.70 8.93 1.64
CA TYR A 382 -26.40 9.03 3.07
C TYR A 382 -25.29 8.05 3.49
N LEU A 383 -25.35 6.77 3.10
CA LEU A 383 -24.31 5.79 3.44
C LEU A 383 -22.95 6.14 2.82
N ILE A 384 -22.93 6.71 1.61
CA ILE A 384 -21.71 7.19 0.96
C ILE A 384 -21.15 8.46 1.65
N ASP A 385 -22.02 9.37 2.11
CA ASP A 385 -21.62 10.57 2.86
C ASP A 385 -21.12 10.25 4.28
N LYS A 386 -21.82 9.41 5.05
CA LYS A 386 -21.48 9.12 6.45
C LYS A 386 -20.38 8.07 6.60
N LEU A 387 -20.44 6.99 5.84
CA LEU A 387 -19.58 5.81 6.02
C LEU A 387 -18.46 5.73 4.97
N ALA A 388 -18.34 6.74 4.10
CA ALA A 388 -17.37 6.80 3.00
C ALA A 388 -17.31 5.50 2.18
N LEU A 389 -18.45 4.87 1.92
CA LEU A 389 -18.55 3.67 1.08
C LEU A 389 -18.10 3.97 -0.36
N ARG A 390 -17.71 2.92 -1.08
CA ARG A 390 -17.53 2.99 -2.54
C ARG A 390 -18.90 2.75 -3.19
N ALA A 391 -19.14 3.38 -4.35
CA ALA A 391 -20.41 3.26 -5.08
C ALA A 391 -20.83 1.79 -5.28
N GLY A 392 -19.89 0.92 -5.70
CA GLY A 392 -20.18 -0.47 -6.03
C GLY A 392 -20.79 -0.56 -7.41
N ASN A 393 -19.97 -0.86 -8.42
CA ASN A 393 -20.47 -1.21 -9.74
C ASN A 393 -20.90 -2.68 -9.71
N GLU A 394 -21.88 -3.05 -10.52
CA GLU A 394 -22.21 -4.45 -10.80
C GLU A 394 -20.98 -5.19 -11.36
N LYS A 395 -20.95 -6.50 -11.10
CA LYS A 395 -19.86 -7.41 -11.40
C LYS A 395 -20.42 -8.72 -11.90
N ASP A 396 -19.75 -9.28 -12.90
CA ASP A 396 -20.02 -10.63 -13.40
C ASP A 396 -19.38 -11.64 -12.43
N GLY A 397 -20.21 -12.42 -11.73
CA GLY A 397 -19.79 -13.36 -10.69
C GLY A 397 -19.05 -14.60 -11.19
N GLU A 398 -19.11 -14.89 -12.49
CA GLU A 398 -18.29 -15.94 -13.10
C GLU A 398 -16.90 -15.40 -13.51
N GLU A 399 -16.82 -14.11 -13.81
CA GLU A 399 -15.59 -13.45 -14.27
C GLU A 399 -14.75 -12.86 -13.11
N GLU A 400 -15.39 -12.29 -12.08
CA GLU A 400 -14.77 -11.52 -10.98
C GLU A 400 -15.01 -12.14 -9.58
N ALA A 401 -14.25 -11.68 -8.58
CA ALA A 401 -14.53 -12.02 -7.18
C ALA A 401 -15.77 -11.26 -6.66
N ASP A 402 -16.70 -11.97 -6.00
CA ASP A 402 -17.89 -11.40 -5.36
C ASP A 402 -17.47 -10.39 -4.28
N THR A 403 -17.66 -9.11 -4.60
CA THR A 403 -17.19 -7.97 -3.80
C THR A 403 -18.07 -6.76 -4.08
N VAL A 404 -18.64 -6.16 -3.05
CA VAL A 404 -19.73 -5.19 -3.17
C VAL A 404 -19.32 -3.76 -2.81
N GLY A 405 -20.15 -2.80 -3.24
CA GLY A 405 -20.20 -1.44 -2.69
C GLY A 405 -21.65 -1.03 -2.45
N CYS A 406 -21.88 0.26 -2.15
CA CYS A 406 -23.16 0.75 -1.64
C CYS A 406 -24.38 0.37 -2.49
N CYS A 407 -24.35 0.58 -3.81
CA CYS A 407 -25.46 0.26 -4.71
C CYS A 407 -25.66 -1.25 -4.88
N THR A 408 -24.62 -2.06 -4.70
CA THR A 408 -24.65 -3.52 -4.88
C THR A 408 -24.65 -4.29 -3.56
N LEU A 409 -25.05 -3.66 -2.44
CA LEU A 409 -25.22 -4.39 -1.17
C LEU A 409 -26.35 -5.41 -1.33
N LYS A 410 -26.11 -6.65 -0.90
CA LYS A 410 -27.13 -7.70 -0.81
C LYS A 410 -27.85 -7.61 0.53
N VAL A 411 -29.04 -8.18 0.65
CA VAL A 411 -29.81 -8.24 1.93
C VAL A 411 -28.97 -8.84 3.06
N SER A 412 -28.21 -9.91 2.79
CA SER A 412 -27.28 -10.57 3.72
C SER A 412 -26.11 -9.71 4.22
N ASN A 413 -25.80 -8.58 3.56
CA ASN A 413 -24.70 -7.71 3.97
C ASN A 413 -25.06 -6.73 5.09
N VAL A 414 -26.34 -6.70 5.51
CA VAL A 414 -26.90 -5.65 6.36
C VAL A 414 -27.87 -6.25 7.40
N GLU A 415 -27.59 -6.02 8.68
CA GLU A 415 -28.39 -6.50 9.81
C GLU A 415 -28.96 -5.29 10.57
N CYS A 416 -30.30 -5.18 10.60
CA CYS A 416 -31.01 -4.12 11.31
C CYS A 416 -31.17 -4.48 12.80
N ILE A 417 -30.46 -3.79 13.68
CA ILE A 417 -30.45 -4.01 15.13
C ILE A 417 -31.25 -2.87 15.81
N PRO A 418 -32.42 -3.14 16.42
CA PRO A 418 -33.20 -2.11 17.10
C PRO A 418 -32.43 -1.42 18.24
N PRO A 419 -32.69 -0.13 18.54
CA PRO A 419 -33.76 0.70 17.97
C PRO A 419 -33.41 1.40 16.64
N ASN A 420 -32.13 1.65 16.38
CA ASN A 420 -31.65 2.40 15.20
C ASN A 420 -30.20 2.09 14.79
N MET A 421 -29.68 0.90 15.13
CA MET A 421 -28.34 0.48 14.73
C MET A 421 -28.39 -0.40 13.47
N ILE A 422 -27.37 -0.28 12.61
CA ILE A 422 -27.20 -1.14 11.45
C ILE A 422 -25.78 -1.71 11.47
N LYS A 423 -25.70 -3.04 11.47
CA LYS A 423 -24.45 -3.78 11.30
C LYS A 423 -24.28 -4.11 9.82
N PHE A 424 -23.13 -3.74 9.29
CA PHE A 424 -22.69 -4.07 7.93
C PHE A 424 -21.60 -5.12 8.00
N ASP A 425 -21.70 -6.16 7.17
CA ASP A 425 -20.65 -7.16 6.99
C ASP A 425 -20.58 -7.62 5.53
N PHE A 426 -19.50 -7.24 4.83
CA PHE A 426 -19.31 -7.61 3.43
C PHE A 426 -17.85 -7.53 2.98
N LEU A 427 -17.50 -8.23 1.89
CA LEU A 427 -16.22 -8.06 1.21
C LEU A 427 -16.29 -6.89 0.22
N GLY A 428 -15.51 -5.84 0.47
CA GLY A 428 -15.39 -4.69 -0.43
C GLY A 428 -14.31 -4.89 -1.51
N LYS A 429 -13.92 -3.80 -2.18
CA LYS A 429 -12.82 -3.78 -3.15
C LYS A 429 -11.58 -4.49 -2.60
N ASP A 430 -10.91 -5.27 -3.46
CA ASP A 430 -9.72 -6.07 -3.14
C ASP A 430 -9.98 -7.19 -2.12
N SER A 431 -11.26 -7.58 -1.95
CA SER A 431 -11.78 -8.56 -0.98
C SER A 431 -11.45 -8.22 0.48
N ILE A 432 -11.33 -6.93 0.80
CA ILE A 432 -11.16 -6.44 2.16
C ILE A 432 -12.52 -6.36 2.86
N ARG A 433 -12.68 -7.08 3.98
CA ARG A 433 -13.91 -7.06 4.78
C ARG A 433 -14.19 -5.66 5.32
N TYR A 434 -15.43 -5.21 5.19
CA TYR A 434 -16.00 -4.07 5.89
C TYR A 434 -16.98 -4.63 6.91
N GLU A 435 -16.59 -4.60 8.18
CA GLU A 435 -17.38 -5.00 9.32
C GLU A 435 -17.53 -3.77 10.22
N ASN A 436 -18.75 -3.27 10.38
CA ASN A 436 -19.00 -2.04 11.14
C ASN A 436 -20.46 -1.96 11.61
N THR A 437 -20.68 -1.71 12.91
CA THR A 437 -22.01 -1.48 13.48
C THR A 437 -22.15 0.00 13.82
N VAL A 438 -23.09 0.67 13.16
CA VAL A 438 -23.27 2.13 13.25
C VAL A 438 -24.69 2.48 13.66
N GLU A 439 -24.82 3.51 14.49
CA GLU A 439 -26.10 4.17 14.72
C GLU A 439 -26.48 5.01 13.49
N VAL A 440 -27.75 4.96 13.07
CA VAL A 440 -28.25 5.74 11.93
C VAL A 440 -29.49 6.57 12.30
N GLU A 441 -29.84 7.52 11.43
CA GLU A 441 -31.10 8.27 11.55
C GLU A 441 -32.29 7.29 11.46
N LEU A 442 -33.28 7.42 12.36
CA LEU A 442 -34.42 6.49 12.44
C LEU A 442 -35.21 6.31 11.11
N PRO A 443 -35.37 7.32 10.22
CA PRO A 443 -35.91 7.11 8.89
C PRO A 443 -35.07 6.17 8.01
N VAL A 444 -33.74 6.21 8.11
CA VAL A 444 -32.82 5.32 7.37
C VAL A 444 -32.95 3.88 7.85
N PHE A 445 -33.01 3.66 9.18
CA PHE A 445 -33.27 2.34 9.76
C PHE A 445 -34.59 1.74 9.24
N LYS A 446 -35.68 2.52 9.28
CA LYS A 446 -37.00 2.11 8.77
C LYS A 446 -37.00 1.88 7.26
N ALA A 447 -36.28 2.70 6.48
CA ALA A 447 -36.17 2.53 5.04
C ALA A 447 -35.39 1.25 4.67
N ILE A 448 -34.27 0.96 5.34
CA ILE A 448 -33.50 -0.28 5.08
C ILE A 448 -34.30 -1.52 5.47
N GLY A 449 -34.99 -1.52 6.62
CA GLY A 449 -35.90 -2.61 6.98
C GLY A 449 -37.03 -2.82 5.95
N LYS A 450 -37.58 -1.75 5.38
CA LYS A 450 -38.52 -1.81 4.24
C LYS A 450 -37.87 -2.40 2.98
N PHE A 451 -36.61 -2.05 2.68
CA PHE A 451 -35.90 -2.53 1.49
C PHE A 451 -35.49 -4.00 1.57
N GLN A 452 -35.44 -4.59 2.78
CA GLN A 452 -35.20 -6.03 3.01
C GLN A 452 -36.50 -6.86 3.00
N ALA A 453 -37.67 -6.23 3.20
CA ALA A 453 -38.93 -6.94 3.33
C ALA A 453 -39.34 -7.65 2.02
N GLY A 454 -39.55 -8.97 2.10
CA GLY A 454 -39.97 -9.81 0.97
C GLY A 454 -38.84 -10.27 0.03
N LYS A 455 -37.58 -9.98 0.36
CA LYS A 455 -36.39 -10.37 -0.42
C LYS A 455 -35.62 -11.53 0.22
N GLY A 456 -34.91 -12.30 -0.60
CA GLY A 456 -33.94 -13.31 -0.17
C GLY A 456 -32.57 -12.73 0.16
N GLU A 457 -31.73 -13.52 0.85
CA GLU A 457 -30.41 -13.11 1.36
C GLU A 457 -29.44 -12.60 0.27
N ASN A 458 -29.55 -13.12 -0.95
CA ASN A 458 -28.67 -12.77 -2.08
C ASN A 458 -29.18 -11.61 -2.93
N ASP A 459 -30.43 -11.16 -2.72
CA ASP A 459 -31.04 -10.11 -3.52
C ASP A 459 -30.44 -8.73 -3.19
N LEU A 460 -30.51 -7.81 -4.16
CA LEU A 460 -30.03 -6.44 -3.95
C LEU A 460 -30.89 -5.70 -2.92
N LEU A 461 -30.24 -5.09 -1.93
CA LEU A 461 -30.86 -4.18 -0.99
C LEU A 461 -31.45 -2.97 -1.73
N PHE A 462 -30.71 -2.44 -2.71
CA PHE A 462 -31.15 -1.34 -3.59
C PHE A 462 -31.42 -1.87 -5.01
N ASP A 463 -32.50 -2.62 -5.16
CA ASP A 463 -32.98 -3.24 -6.40
C ASP A 463 -33.36 -2.23 -7.50
N GLU A 464 -33.74 -1.01 -7.14
CA GLU A 464 -34.08 0.05 -8.10
C GLU A 464 -32.91 1.01 -8.39
N LEU A 465 -31.70 0.72 -7.89
CA LEU A 465 -30.56 1.65 -7.92
C LEU A 465 -29.28 1.04 -8.50
N ASP A 466 -28.82 1.60 -9.61
CA ASP A 466 -27.47 1.39 -10.14
C ASP A 466 -26.58 2.63 -9.99
N THR A 467 -25.27 2.47 -10.23
CA THR A 467 -24.33 3.60 -10.11
C THR A 467 -24.49 4.68 -11.17
N SER A 468 -25.11 4.39 -12.31
CA SER A 468 -25.41 5.39 -13.34
C SER A 468 -26.58 6.27 -12.90
N LYS A 469 -27.68 5.68 -12.39
CA LYS A 469 -28.79 6.40 -11.72
C LYS A 469 -28.26 7.30 -10.60
N LEU A 470 -27.45 6.76 -9.69
CA LEU A 470 -26.86 7.54 -8.58
C LEU A 470 -25.99 8.70 -9.08
N ASN A 471 -25.07 8.45 -10.02
CA ASN A 471 -24.18 9.49 -10.53
C ASN A 471 -24.87 10.44 -11.54
N ALA A 472 -26.07 10.13 -12.04
CA ALA A 472 -26.92 11.08 -12.75
C ALA A 472 -27.52 12.09 -11.75
N HIS A 473 -28.21 11.60 -10.72
CA HIS A 473 -28.81 12.47 -9.70
C HIS A 473 -27.78 13.37 -8.99
N LEU A 474 -26.60 12.83 -8.65
CA LEU A 474 -25.54 13.63 -8.03
C LEU A 474 -25.07 14.79 -8.93
N LYS A 475 -25.11 14.68 -10.26
CA LYS A 475 -24.75 15.78 -11.17
C LYS A 475 -25.80 16.90 -11.19
N GLU A 476 -27.07 16.58 -10.91
CA GLU A 476 -28.16 17.57 -10.79
C GLU A 476 -27.94 18.45 -9.56
N LEU A 477 -27.49 17.84 -8.45
CA LEU A 477 -27.19 18.55 -7.21
C LEU A 477 -25.92 19.41 -7.29
N MET A 478 -24.93 19.01 -8.12
CA MET A 478 -23.66 19.71 -8.26
C MET A 478 -22.94 19.31 -9.57
N PRO A 479 -22.60 20.25 -10.47
CA PRO A 479 -21.97 19.93 -11.76
C PRO A 479 -20.68 19.10 -11.63
N GLY A 480 -20.70 17.92 -12.26
CA GLY A 480 -19.56 16.99 -12.28
C GLY A 480 -19.33 16.22 -10.97
N LEU A 481 -20.26 16.27 -10.01
CA LEU A 481 -20.22 15.44 -8.81
C LEU A 481 -20.44 13.95 -9.15
N THR A 482 -19.78 13.08 -8.39
CA THR A 482 -19.97 11.62 -8.42
C THR A 482 -19.74 11.06 -7.02
N ALA A 483 -20.21 9.84 -6.75
CA ALA A 483 -20.00 9.13 -5.48
C ALA A 483 -18.51 9.00 -5.09
N LYS A 484 -17.58 9.06 -6.05
CA LYS A 484 -16.12 9.03 -5.83
C LYS A 484 -15.59 10.32 -5.17
N VAL A 485 -16.30 11.45 -5.33
CA VAL A 485 -15.90 12.75 -4.77
C VAL A 485 -16.11 12.76 -3.25
N PHE A 486 -17.22 12.22 -2.74
CA PHE A 486 -17.49 12.13 -1.29
C PHE A 486 -16.34 11.48 -0.50
N ARG A 487 -15.78 10.36 -1.01
CA ARG A 487 -14.62 9.71 -0.37
C ARG A 487 -13.35 10.57 -0.36
N THR A 488 -13.20 11.48 -1.33
CA THR A 488 -12.06 12.42 -1.42
C THR A 488 -12.28 13.63 -0.52
N TYR A 489 -13.51 14.16 -0.50
CA TYR A 489 -13.98 15.22 0.38
C TYR A 489 -13.84 14.80 1.85
N ASN A 490 -14.48 13.71 2.28
CA ASN A 490 -14.43 13.20 3.66
C ASN A 490 -12.99 12.95 4.11
N ALA A 491 -12.18 12.28 3.29
CA ALA A 491 -10.78 12.02 3.62
C ALA A 491 -9.96 13.32 3.81
N SER A 492 -10.19 14.33 2.97
CA SER A 492 -9.47 15.61 3.03
C SER A 492 -9.97 16.51 4.17
N ILE A 493 -11.28 16.67 4.33
CA ILE A 493 -11.85 17.52 5.39
C ILE A 493 -11.57 16.93 6.78
N THR A 494 -11.63 15.61 6.96
CA THR A 494 -11.21 15.00 8.23
C THR A 494 -9.72 15.19 8.51
N LEU A 495 -8.84 15.11 7.50
CA LEU A 495 -7.43 15.45 7.73
C LEU A 495 -7.28 16.90 8.15
N ASP A 496 -7.86 17.85 7.41
CA ASP A 496 -7.79 19.29 7.69
C ASP A 496 -8.32 19.64 9.09
N GLN A 497 -9.44 19.05 9.49
CA GLN A 497 -10.03 19.17 10.83
C GLN A 497 -9.12 18.57 11.91
N GLN A 498 -8.57 17.36 11.71
CA GLN A 498 -7.70 16.70 12.68
C GLN A 498 -6.39 17.48 12.86
N VAL A 499 -5.66 17.78 11.78
CA VAL A 499 -4.36 18.50 11.86
C VAL A 499 -4.49 19.99 12.19
N SER A 500 -5.72 20.48 12.36
CA SER A 500 -6.01 21.84 12.85
C SER A 500 -6.88 21.82 14.11
N CYS A 501 -7.07 20.66 14.75
CA CYS A 501 -7.79 20.55 16.01
C CYS A 501 -6.91 21.11 17.12
N ARG A 502 -7.48 21.99 17.96
CA ARG A 502 -6.74 22.73 19.00
C ARG A 502 -5.98 21.83 19.96
N GLN A 503 -6.52 20.66 20.31
CA GLN A 503 -5.84 19.68 21.18
C GLN A 503 -4.55 19.12 20.55
N LEU A 504 -4.50 18.95 19.22
CA LEU A 504 -3.28 18.54 18.53
C LEU A 504 -2.33 19.71 18.22
N TYR A 505 -2.82 20.95 18.33
CA TYR A 505 -2.00 22.15 18.29
C TYR A 505 -1.28 22.36 19.64
N GLU A 506 -2.00 22.19 20.75
CA GLU A 506 -1.47 22.22 22.11
C GLU A 506 -0.50 21.04 22.40
N GLU A 507 -0.69 19.86 21.79
CA GLU A 507 0.34 18.79 21.74
C GLU A 507 1.60 19.16 20.92
N THR A 508 1.62 20.25 20.13
CA THR A 508 2.66 20.49 19.11
C THR A 508 3.20 21.92 18.94
N GLU A 509 2.97 22.87 19.84
CA GLU A 509 3.74 24.14 19.79
C GLU A 509 5.22 23.86 20.13
N ASP A 510 5.51 23.41 21.35
CA ASP A 510 6.88 23.08 21.80
C ASP A 510 7.43 21.72 21.31
N GLY A 511 6.57 20.87 20.73
CA GLY A 511 6.92 19.48 20.40
C GLY A 511 8.01 19.32 19.33
N ASP A 512 8.75 18.21 19.41
CA ASP A 512 9.85 17.86 18.50
C ASP A 512 9.35 17.41 17.11
N VAL A 513 10.27 17.35 16.13
CA VAL A 513 9.93 17.02 14.72
C VAL A 513 9.47 15.55 14.56
N ALA A 514 9.83 14.63 15.45
CA ALA A 514 9.31 13.27 15.46
C ALA A 514 7.92 13.20 16.12
N GLU A 515 7.69 13.91 17.23
CA GLU A 515 6.38 14.03 17.90
C GLU A 515 5.33 14.62 16.96
N LYS A 516 5.64 15.75 16.30
CA LYS A 516 4.83 16.35 15.24
C LYS A 516 4.50 15.36 14.11
N VAL A 517 5.46 14.51 13.72
CA VAL A 517 5.29 13.47 12.71
C VAL A 517 4.43 12.28 13.20
N VAL A 518 4.43 11.98 14.50
CA VAL A 518 3.51 10.99 15.11
C VAL A 518 2.09 11.55 15.16
N VAL A 519 1.89 12.82 15.53
CA VAL A 519 0.59 13.51 15.48
C VAL A 519 0.00 13.48 14.06
N TYR A 520 0.79 13.78 13.03
CA TYR A 520 0.36 13.65 11.63
C TYR A 520 -0.04 12.20 11.27
N GLN A 521 0.66 11.19 11.81
CA GLN A 521 0.33 9.79 11.60
C GLN A 521 -0.95 9.37 12.31
N LYS A 522 -1.22 9.85 13.54
CA LYS A 522 -2.51 9.69 14.24
C LYS A 522 -3.66 10.23 13.36
N ALA A 523 -3.52 11.45 12.83
CA ALA A 523 -4.55 12.06 11.97
C ALA A 523 -4.80 11.25 10.67
N ASN A 524 -3.74 10.79 10.00
CA ASN A 524 -3.88 9.93 8.81
C ASN A 524 -4.41 8.53 9.14
N LYS A 525 -4.19 8.00 10.35
CA LYS A 525 -4.80 6.74 10.83
C LYS A 525 -6.32 6.86 10.87
N GLN A 526 -6.86 7.97 11.41
CA GLN A 526 -8.31 8.18 11.44
C GLN A 526 -8.93 8.23 10.02
N VAL A 527 -8.29 8.93 9.08
CA VAL A 527 -8.74 8.94 7.68
C VAL A 527 -8.64 7.55 7.02
N ALA A 528 -7.60 6.78 7.33
CA ALA A 528 -7.45 5.42 6.83
C ALA A 528 -8.53 4.47 7.38
N ILE A 529 -8.95 4.64 8.64
CA ILE A 529 -10.07 3.90 9.26
C ILE A 529 -11.39 4.24 8.55
N ILE A 530 -11.73 5.53 8.42
CA ILE A 530 -12.94 6.00 7.71
C ILE A 530 -13.00 5.47 6.27
N CYS A 531 -11.87 5.39 5.58
CA CYS A 531 -11.81 4.88 4.20
C CYS A 531 -11.81 3.34 4.09
N ASN A 532 -11.87 2.61 5.21
CA ASN A 532 -11.57 1.18 5.36
C ASN A 532 -10.30 0.73 4.59
N HIS A 533 -9.20 1.46 4.81
CA HIS A 533 -7.88 1.14 4.23
C HIS A 533 -7.11 0.20 5.15
N GLN A 534 -7.52 -1.07 5.17
CA GLN A 534 -6.84 -2.15 5.91
C GLN A 534 -5.65 -2.74 5.14
N ARG A 535 -4.83 -3.52 5.85
CA ARG A 535 -3.86 -4.49 5.32
C ARG A 535 -3.77 -5.70 6.24
N THR A 536 -3.31 -6.83 5.73
CA THR A 536 -2.84 -7.95 6.55
C THR A 536 -1.62 -7.55 7.38
N VAL A 537 -1.43 -8.20 8.53
CA VAL A 537 -0.20 -8.08 9.33
C VAL A 537 0.95 -8.69 8.53
N SER A 538 2.11 -8.02 8.48
CA SER A 538 3.28 -8.52 7.73
C SER A 538 3.82 -9.81 8.35
N LYS A 539 4.21 -10.79 7.53
CA LYS A 539 4.96 -11.99 7.96
C LYS A 539 6.26 -11.65 8.73
N THR A 540 6.77 -10.42 8.63
CA THR A 540 7.94 -9.95 9.39
C THR A 540 7.61 -9.18 10.68
N HIS A 541 6.32 -8.91 10.97
CA HIS A 541 5.89 -7.98 12.01
C HIS A 541 6.50 -8.31 13.38
N ASP A 542 6.30 -9.54 13.84
CA ASP A 542 6.67 -9.93 15.19
C ASP A 542 8.19 -9.98 15.36
N SER A 543 8.93 -10.32 14.30
CA SER A 543 10.40 -10.19 14.26
C SER A 543 10.89 -8.74 14.36
N GLN A 544 10.08 -7.75 13.98
CA GLN A 544 10.40 -6.32 14.19
C GLN A 544 10.02 -5.86 15.59
N MET A 545 8.95 -6.40 16.19
CA MET A 545 8.54 -6.11 17.56
C MET A 545 9.54 -6.66 18.57
N LEU A 546 9.94 -7.94 18.44
CA LEU A 546 10.99 -8.55 19.26
C LEU A 546 12.29 -7.74 19.24
N ARG A 547 12.74 -7.30 18.04
CA ARG A 547 13.93 -6.43 17.87
C ARG A 547 13.79 -5.04 18.48
N LEU A 548 12.57 -4.58 18.80
CA LEU A 548 12.35 -3.34 19.57
C LEU A 548 12.34 -3.64 21.07
N THR A 549 11.69 -4.71 21.51
CA THR A 549 11.75 -5.20 22.90
C THR A 549 13.20 -5.40 23.35
N GLU A 550 14.01 -6.14 22.59
CA GLU A 550 15.45 -6.35 22.85
C GLU A 550 16.22 -5.02 23.03
N ARG A 551 15.89 -3.98 22.26
CA ARG A 551 16.52 -2.65 22.33
C ARG A 551 16.06 -1.85 23.53
N ILE A 552 14.76 -1.94 23.87
CA ILE A 552 14.17 -1.32 25.06
C ILE A 552 14.79 -1.93 26.32
N GLU A 553 14.91 -3.25 26.39
CA GLU A 553 15.54 -3.98 27.49
C GLU A 553 17.04 -3.64 27.62
N THR A 554 17.78 -3.65 26.51
CA THR A 554 19.19 -3.25 26.48
C THR A 554 19.38 -1.82 27.01
N ALA A 555 18.56 -0.87 26.53
CA ALA A 555 18.63 0.52 26.98
C ALA A 555 18.19 0.70 28.45
N LYS A 556 17.21 -0.08 28.94
CA LYS A 556 16.82 -0.11 30.36
C LYS A 556 17.91 -0.68 31.26
N GLN A 557 18.70 -1.65 30.78
CA GLN A 557 19.88 -2.15 31.48
C GLN A 557 21.02 -1.11 31.49
N GLU A 558 21.33 -0.47 30.36
CA GLU A 558 22.28 0.67 30.32
C GLU A 558 21.88 1.77 31.33
N LEU A 559 20.59 2.13 31.35
CA LEU A 559 20.03 3.12 32.27
C LEU A 559 20.19 2.71 33.74
N LYS A 560 19.96 1.43 34.07
CA LYS A 560 20.11 0.88 35.43
C LYS A 560 21.56 0.97 35.89
N GLU A 561 22.51 0.62 35.04
CA GLU A 561 23.94 0.75 35.33
C GLU A 561 24.37 2.22 35.49
N LEU A 562 23.93 3.12 34.62
CA LEU A 562 24.24 4.55 34.71
C LEU A 562 23.70 5.17 36.01
N LYS A 563 22.52 4.74 36.48
CA LYS A 563 21.97 5.18 37.79
C LYS A 563 22.85 4.71 38.96
N VAL A 564 23.39 3.49 38.92
CA VAL A 564 24.31 2.98 39.95
C VAL A 564 25.67 3.68 39.90
N ASP A 565 26.22 3.91 38.69
CA ASP A 565 27.48 4.63 38.51
C ASP A 565 27.36 6.11 38.93
N LEU A 566 26.18 6.75 38.75
CA LEU A 566 25.89 8.11 39.28
C LEU A 566 25.93 8.14 40.81
N GLU A 567 25.26 7.19 41.47
CA GLU A 567 25.24 7.12 42.94
C GLU A 567 26.60 6.78 43.54
N ARG A 568 27.46 6.05 42.82
CA ARG A 568 28.88 5.88 43.18
C ARG A 568 29.67 7.17 43.02
N ALA A 569 29.53 7.86 41.88
CA ALA A 569 30.24 9.10 41.59
C ALA A 569 29.91 10.22 42.59
N LYS A 570 28.63 10.39 42.96
CA LYS A 570 28.21 11.31 44.05
C LYS A 570 28.89 11.03 45.40
N LYS A 571 29.24 9.77 45.65
CA LYS A 571 29.86 9.28 46.90
C LYS A 571 31.38 9.17 46.79
N GLY A 572 31.99 9.78 45.77
CA GLY A 572 33.45 9.75 45.52
C GLY A 572 34.02 8.39 45.12
N LYS A 573 33.16 7.39 44.83
CA LYS A 573 33.58 6.02 44.51
C LYS A 573 33.63 5.82 43.00
N SER A 574 34.63 5.08 42.52
CA SER A 574 34.75 4.73 41.11
C SER A 574 33.53 3.94 40.63
N PRO A 575 33.23 3.93 39.32
CA PRO A 575 32.27 3.02 38.70
C PRO A 575 32.50 1.54 39.06
N LEU A 576 31.50 0.71 38.82
CA LEU A 576 31.69 -0.75 38.82
C LEU A 576 32.48 -1.19 37.58
N LYS A 577 33.09 -2.38 37.63
CA LYS A 577 33.56 -3.05 36.41
C LYS A 577 32.36 -3.35 35.50
N GLY A 578 32.54 -3.25 34.19
CA GLY A 578 31.52 -3.64 33.22
C GLY A 578 31.27 -5.14 33.21
N ALA A 579 30.20 -5.57 32.52
CA ALA A 579 29.93 -6.99 32.27
C ALA A 579 31.05 -7.69 31.46
N ASP A 580 31.92 -6.92 30.78
CA ASP A 580 33.13 -7.38 30.10
C ASP A 580 34.37 -7.45 31.02
N GLY A 581 34.19 -7.24 32.33
CA GLY A 581 35.25 -7.24 33.34
C GLY A 581 36.16 -6.00 33.35
N LYS A 582 35.99 -5.07 32.40
CA LYS A 582 36.85 -3.88 32.28
C LYS A 582 36.44 -2.77 33.22
N GLN A 583 37.42 -1.95 33.59
CA GLN A 583 37.22 -0.85 34.52
C GLN A 583 36.62 0.35 33.76
N LYS A 584 35.34 0.65 34.01
CA LYS A 584 34.64 1.78 33.41
C LYS A 584 35.38 3.08 33.74
N ARG A 585 35.56 3.94 32.72
CA ARG A 585 36.23 5.24 32.84
C ARG A 585 35.47 6.14 33.82
N ASN A 586 36.17 6.74 34.79
CA ASN A 586 35.59 7.77 35.67
C ASN A 586 34.98 8.90 34.82
N LEU A 587 33.76 9.30 35.17
CA LEU A 587 33.00 10.39 34.57
C LEU A 587 32.46 11.28 35.70
N SER A 588 32.30 12.58 35.46
CA SER A 588 31.66 13.46 36.44
C SER A 588 30.18 13.07 36.64
N PRO A 589 29.58 13.32 37.83
CA PRO A 589 28.17 13.06 38.07
C PRO A 589 27.27 13.71 37.00
N GLU A 590 27.61 14.93 36.57
CA GLU A 590 26.94 15.66 35.48
C GLU A 590 27.00 14.92 34.13
N ALA A 591 28.17 14.40 33.74
CA ALA A 591 28.33 13.64 32.50
C ALA A 591 27.57 12.30 32.55
N ILE A 592 27.40 11.71 33.73
CA ILE A 592 26.55 10.51 33.92
C ILE A 592 25.07 10.89 33.86
N ALA A 593 24.65 11.99 34.50
CA ALA A 593 23.29 12.51 34.42
C ALA A 593 22.86 12.83 32.97
N LYS A 594 23.74 13.44 32.17
CA LYS A 594 23.50 13.70 30.74
C LYS A 594 23.35 12.40 29.93
N LYS A 595 24.07 11.33 30.29
CA LYS A 595 23.87 9.99 29.70
C LYS A 595 22.55 9.35 30.13
N ILE A 596 22.13 9.51 31.39
CA ILE A 596 20.84 9.04 31.89
C ILE A 596 19.68 9.69 31.12
N ALA A 597 19.73 11.01 30.91
CA ALA A 597 18.74 11.73 30.11
C ALA A 597 18.67 11.20 28.66
N SER A 598 19.84 11.02 28.01
CA SER A 598 19.90 10.44 26.65
C SER A 598 19.44 8.97 26.60
N ALA A 599 19.64 8.19 27.66
CA ALA A 599 19.14 6.81 27.75
C ALA A 599 17.62 6.77 27.91
N ASN A 600 17.03 7.61 28.76
CA ASN A 600 15.58 7.77 28.89
C ASN A 600 14.94 8.12 27.53
N GLN A 601 15.45 9.16 26.85
CA GLN A 601 14.93 9.62 25.56
C GLN A 601 15.00 8.52 24.46
N LYS A 602 16.00 7.63 24.50
CA LYS A 602 16.06 6.46 23.61
C LYS A 602 14.99 5.42 23.94
N ILE A 603 14.75 5.14 25.22
CA ILE A 603 13.74 4.17 25.68
C ILE A 603 12.35 4.64 25.26
N GLU A 604 12.01 5.87 25.64
CA GLU A 604 10.76 6.56 25.28
C GLU A 604 10.52 6.55 23.77
N LYS A 605 11.55 6.89 22.98
CA LYS A 605 11.47 6.79 21.52
C LYS A 605 11.22 5.37 21.01
N TYR A 606 11.90 4.36 21.55
CA TYR A 606 11.68 2.96 21.12
C TYR A 606 10.29 2.45 21.55
N GLU A 607 9.78 2.88 22.70
CA GLU A 607 8.43 2.56 23.18
C GLU A 607 7.36 3.27 22.33
N MET A 608 7.62 4.50 21.87
CA MET A 608 6.80 5.23 20.90
C MET A 608 6.84 4.58 19.50
N ASP A 609 8.02 4.20 19.00
CA ASP A 609 8.18 3.46 17.73
C ASP A 609 7.47 2.10 17.77
N MET A 610 7.55 1.39 18.90
CA MET A 610 6.90 0.09 19.13
C MET A 610 5.37 0.24 19.18
N THR A 611 4.87 1.17 19.99
CA THR A 611 3.43 1.48 20.07
C THR A 611 2.90 1.87 18.69
N THR A 612 3.56 2.79 17.99
CA THR A 612 3.15 3.26 16.65
C THR A 612 3.13 2.13 15.61
N LYS A 613 4.01 1.13 15.72
CA LYS A 613 4.02 -0.05 14.82
C LYS A 613 2.81 -0.95 15.08
N GLU A 614 2.59 -1.32 16.34
CA GLU A 614 1.46 -2.15 16.77
C GLU A 614 0.13 -1.49 16.38
N ASP A 615 0.02 -0.21 16.68
CA ASP A 615 -1.16 0.63 16.46
C ASP A 615 -1.49 0.85 14.97
N LEU A 616 -0.54 0.55 14.07
CA LEU A 616 -0.68 0.62 12.61
C LEU A 616 -0.58 -0.74 11.93
N LYS A 617 -0.46 -1.87 12.64
CA LYS A 617 -0.14 -3.17 12.01
C LYS A 617 -1.14 -3.57 10.93
N THR A 618 -2.44 -3.33 11.15
CA THR A 618 -3.55 -3.59 10.21
C THR A 618 -3.92 -2.41 9.29
N VAL A 619 -3.27 -1.25 9.38
CA VAL A 619 -3.73 -0.01 8.70
C VAL A 619 -2.82 0.42 7.54
N ALA A 620 -3.40 0.68 6.37
CA ALA A 620 -2.71 1.03 5.13
C ALA A 620 -2.63 2.56 4.88
N LEU A 621 -1.87 3.27 5.72
CA LEU A 621 -1.66 4.73 5.69
C LEU A 621 -1.20 5.32 4.34
N GLY A 622 -0.66 4.51 3.43
CA GLY A 622 -0.26 4.96 2.10
C GLY A 622 -1.44 5.25 1.17
N THR A 623 -2.52 4.46 1.26
CA THR A 623 -3.61 4.50 0.28
C THR A 623 -4.41 5.80 0.34
N SER A 624 -4.71 6.29 1.55
CA SER A 624 -5.30 7.61 1.79
C SER A 624 -4.38 8.72 1.26
N LYS A 625 -3.12 8.71 1.73
CA LYS A 625 -2.10 9.74 1.50
C LYS A 625 -1.66 9.95 0.05
N ILE A 626 -1.80 8.94 -0.80
CA ILE A 626 -1.42 9.04 -2.22
C ILE A 626 -2.58 9.58 -3.08
N ASN A 627 -3.84 9.29 -2.72
CA ASN A 627 -4.98 9.41 -3.64
C ASN A 627 -6.20 10.18 -3.12
N TYR A 628 -6.41 10.29 -1.81
CA TYR A 628 -7.65 10.81 -1.21
C TYR A 628 -7.45 12.06 -0.35
N LEU A 629 -6.26 12.27 0.22
CA LEU A 629 -5.89 13.50 0.94
C LEU A 629 -5.42 14.57 -0.03
N ASP A 630 -5.94 15.80 0.04
CA ASP A 630 -5.37 16.95 -0.68
C ASP A 630 -3.95 17.23 -0.14
N PRO A 631 -2.89 17.12 -0.96
CA PRO A 631 -1.51 17.31 -0.50
C PRO A 631 -1.23 18.71 0.03
N ARG A 632 -2.06 19.71 -0.32
CA ARG A 632 -1.91 21.08 0.19
C ARG A 632 -2.20 21.19 1.69
N ILE A 633 -3.08 20.36 2.23
CA ILE A 633 -3.31 20.29 3.69
C ILE A 633 -2.00 19.89 4.37
N THR A 634 -1.34 18.86 3.85
CA THR A 634 -0.04 18.40 4.34
C THR A 634 1.04 19.46 4.22
N VAL A 635 1.16 20.14 3.07
CA VAL A 635 2.18 21.17 2.85
C VAL A 635 1.93 22.39 3.75
N ALA A 636 0.69 22.86 3.85
CA ALA A 636 0.33 23.98 4.71
C ALA A 636 0.61 23.66 6.19
N TRP A 637 0.22 22.47 6.67
CA TRP A 637 0.56 22.02 8.02
C TRP A 637 2.08 21.92 8.25
N CYS A 638 2.84 21.36 7.29
CA CYS A 638 4.31 21.33 7.37
C CYS A 638 4.93 22.74 7.48
N LYS A 639 4.38 23.72 6.74
CA LYS A 639 4.80 25.13 6.84
C LYS A 639 4.38 25.79 8.16
N ARG A 640 3.23 25.44 8.73
CA ARG A 640 2.74 25.98 10.02
C ARG A 640 3.54 25.48 11.23
N HIS A 641 3.98 24.24 11.23
CA HIS A 641 4.67 23.60 12.38
C HIS A 641 6.17 23.36 12.15
N GLU A 642 6.77 24.02 11.15
CA GLU A 642 8.19 23.90 10.75
C GLU A 642 8.70 22.47 10.50
N VAL A 643 7.81 21.55 10.06
CA VAL A 643 8.16 20.15 9.79
C VAL A 643 8.71 20.01 8.36
N PRO A 644 9.96 19.53 8.17
CA PRO A 644 10.51 19.31 6.83
C PRO A 644 9.67 18.32 6.04
N ILE A 645 9.23 18.71 4.84
CA ILE A 645 8.23 17.97 4.06
C ILE A 645 8.71 16.54 3.70
N GLU A 646 10.02 16.29 3.64
CA GLU A 646 10.65 14.99 3.42
C GLU A 646 10.36 13.97 4.55
N LYS A 647 10.01 14.45 5.75
CA LYS A 647 9.57 13.59 6.87
C LYS A 647 8.20 12.97 6.58
N ILE A 648 7.35 13.67 5.84
CA ILE A 648 6.00 13.22 5.48
C ILE A 648 5.99 12.61 4.08
N PHE A 649 6.45 13.32 3.06
CA PHE A 649 6.45 12.86 1.67
C PHE A 649 7.83 12.33 1.24
N ASN A 650 7.86 11.08 0.77
CA ASN A 650 9.06 10.52 0.15
C ASN A 650 9.31 11.16 -1.24
N LYS A 651 10.51 10.98 -1.81
CA LYS A 651 10.90 11.53 -3.13
C LYS A 651 9.87 11.29 -4.26
N SER A 652 9.12 10.20 -4.23
CA SER A 652 8.07 9.90 -5.23
C SER A 652 6.81 10.75 -5.02
N LEU A 653 6.47 11.07 -3.78
CA LEU A 653 5.31 11.89 -3.43
C LEU A 653 5.62 13.38 -3.61
N LEU A 654 6.85 13.80 -3.29
CA LEU A 654 7.34 15.15 -3.63
C LEU A 654 7.27 15.39 -5.15
N ALA A 655 7.67 14.41 -5.96
CA ALA A 655 7.55 14.49 -7.42
C ALA A 655 6.09 14.46 -7.91
N LYS A 656 5.18 13.67 -7.30
CA LYS A 656 3.75 13.68 -7.65
C LYS A 656 3.10 15.04 -7.32
N PHE A 657 3.37 15.54 -6.12
CA PHE A 657 2.68 16.68 -5.52
C PHE A 657 3.41 18.01 -5.68
N ALA A 658 4.35 18.12 -6.64
CA ALA A 658 5.09 19.36 -6.91
C ALA A 658 4.15 20.57 -7.10
N TRP A 659 3.00 20.36 -7.76
CA TRP A 659 1.96 21.38 -7.98
C TRP A 659 1.32 21.96 -6.70
N ALA A 660 1.52 21.31 -5.55
CA ALA A 660 0.95 21.68 -4.26
C ALA A 660 1.97 22.34 -3.30
N MET A 661 3.27 22.37 -3.65
CA MET A 661 4.34 22.83 -2.75
C MET A 661 4.30 24.34 -2.49
N ASP A 662 3.80 25.11 -3.45
CA ASP A 662 3.75 26.58 -3.39
C ASP A 662 2.59 27.13 -2.53
N VAL A 663 1.77 26.27 -1.92
CA VAL A 663 0.57 26.70 -1.18
C VAL A 663 0.89 27.48 0.10
N GLU A 664 0.10 28.51 0.39
CA GLU A 664 0.22 29.33 1.61
C GLU A 664 0.06 28.51 2.91
N PRO A 665 0.79 28.83 4.00
CA PRO A 665 0.62 28.20 5.31
C PRO A 665 -0.81 28.27 5.86
N GLN A 666 -1.57 29.30 5.50
CA GLN A 666 -2.94 29.54 5.94
C GLN A 666 -3.98 28.71 5.16
N PHE A 667 -3.57 27.92 4.16
CA PHE A 667 -4.50 27.08 3.40
C PHE A 667 -5.25 26.10 4.29
N ARG A 668 -6.56 26.02 4.02
CA ARG A 668 -7.53 25.06 4.55
C ARG A 668 -8.30 24.47 3.37
N PHE A 669 -8.63 23.20 3.46
CA PHE A 669 -9.41 22.49 2.43
C PHE A 669 -10.85 22.99 2.37
#